data_AF-A0A931TH27-F1
#
_entry.id   AF-A0A931TH27-F1
#
_cell.length_a   1.000
_cell.length_b   1.000
_cell.length_c   1.000
_cell.angle_alpha   90.00
_cell.angle_beta   90.00
_cell.angle_gamma   90.00
#
_symmetry.space_group_name_H-M   'P 1'
#
loop_
_entity.id
_entity.type
_entity.pdbx_description
1 polymer ?
#
loop_
_entity_poly.entity_id
_entity_poly.type
_entity_poly.pdbx_seq_one_letter_code
_entity_poly.pdbx_strand_id
1 'polypeptide(L)'
;MNTTTRRLLAALLAATIAAATRVVTPYVIDNWWPDGDNIVMDDVFLPAATWSAPAQNQLAEWNEVDTTLNNHPFLINLSPQFSFGANDGDNTMGFLGEAGLNSEYGLSYASALAWTVCWSSVFTGRLDECDMMLNPALPWSLSPDPSNFFQSTVLHEAGHIRGLDHYNSYLSMQNSGVDKLLRHETLYMDDRVGVRQHASFVPESDMVAYSKWHNGSVPQWMTTSPTTVRVGQVINWNNLTVENRGTTAFGSLSIGFYMSSNTLISTGDTFLNSGSWGSFGTFTFSTFNWSAVVPSLTDCGTRYFGAIVDNTGTYPERYESNNNTTFVNGSVTPAAISVLLERDALEPNDSFVAPRIVSLPLTSPSLTIDQDMESDYYRFTVPFASRVDVTVNFTHAFGDVDLDLRNSGNGLVGSSTGTGNSESVSVHVAAGTYYIRVYGFGGGSCNRYSISATATPAPVSITATDPGAAEVGGNTGTFTVTRAGDTSTSLTVFYTVGGTATPDADYTGLPGSVTMPAGSSSAPIVVTPVLDGLAEGTESVIVTLSPGTGYTPEAPTSATVTIVDGPDFYVPSFTAPAVSGRGVTFSVNDTTANSGSPSPVSTTGVYLSTNSAVDGSDTLLGTRSVPALATGATHTGATTVTIPLAAADGTYYVIVKADQPGGIAEPVENNNTKFKKIKIGPDLLVSAISASASSVPAGGALTVKETTKNAATASPVAVSTITRVYLSVDKVPGAGDVILSERTVGPLATGGSSAGSHPVVIPAGTAAGAYYLIAVADATGLVAETRETNNKKPKPLTITP
;
A
#
# COMPACT_ATOMS: atom_id res chain seq x y z
N MET A 1 -20.41 7.89 -106.45
CA MET A 1 -19.90 9.25 -106.78
C MET A 1 -18.50 9.40 -106.18
N ASN A 2 -17.55 9.98 -106.93
CA ASN A 2 -16.12 10.02 -106.58
C ASN A 2 -15.83 11.04 -105.46
N THR A 3 -14.85 10.71 -104.61
CA THR A 3 -14.34 11.39 -103.40
C THR A 3 -13.99 12.89 -103.57
N THR A 4 -13.84 13.36 -104.80
CA THR A 4 -13.57 14.78 -105.11
C THR A 4 -14.84 15.63 -105.05
N THR A 5 -16.02 15.04 -105.26
CA THR A 5 -17.32 15.74 -105.15
C THR A 5 -17.80 15.86 -103.70
N ARG A 6 -17.34 14.99 -102.78
CA ARG A 6 -17.60 15.13 -101.32
C ARG A 6 -16.82 16.28 -100.68
N ARG A 7 -15.65 16.65 -101.23
CA ARG A 7 -14.79 17.71 -100.69
C ARG A 7 -15.28 19.14 -101.00
N LEU A 8 -16.13 19.32 -102.00
CA LEU A 8 -16.70 20.64 -102.34
C LEU A 8 -18.02 20.96 -101.61
N LEU A 9 -18.71 19.97 -101.02
CA LEU A 9 -19.86 20.21 -100.14
C LEU A 9 -19.45 20.44 -98.67
N ALA A 10 -18.34 19.84 -98.22
CA ALA A 10 -17.84 20.00 -96.86
C ALA A 10 -17.09 21.33 -96.62
N ALA A 11 -16.50 21.94 -97.65
CA ALA A 11 -15.77 23.21 -97.54
C ALA A 11 -16.67 24.46 -97.61
N LEU A 12 -17.95 24.31 -97.97
CA LEU A 12 -18.91 25.43 -98.02
C LEU A 12 -19.80 25.55 -96.76
N LEU A 13 -19.67 24.63 -95.80
CA LEU A 13 -20.47 24.62 -94.57
C LEU A 13 -19.70 25.13 -93.33
N ALA A 14 -18.39 25.34 -93.43
CA ALA A 14 -17.53 25.72 -92.31
C ALA A 14 -17.39 27.24 -92.08
N ALA A 15 -18.14 28.09 -92.82
CA ALA A 15 -17.96 29.55 -92.76
C ALA A 15 -19.22 30.37 -92.46
N THR A 16 -20.38 29.75 -92.23
CA THR A 16 -21.60 30.47 -91.82
C THR A 16 -22.47 29.58 -90.96
N ILE A 17 -22.48 29.83 -89.64
CA ILE A 17 -23.65 29.96 -88.75
C ILE A 17 -23.06 30.28 -87.36
N ALA A 18 -22.68 31.54 -87.19
CA ALA A 18 -22.94 32.24 -85.95
C ALA A 18 -24.35 32.85 -86.12
N ALA A 19 -25.19 32.69 -85.10
CA ALA A 19 -26.57 33.18 -85.03
C ALA A 19 -27.56 32.57 -86.05
N ALA A 20 -28.11 31.41 -85.72
CA ALA A 20 -29.45 31.02 -86.14
C ALA A 20 -30.25 30.63 -84.89
N THR A 21 -31.18 31.49 -84.48
CA THR A 21 -32.32 31.14 -83.63
C THR A 21 -33.14 30.07 -84.35
N ARG A 22 -32.82 28.80 -84.09
CA ARG A 22 -33.67 27.68 -84.48
C ARG A 22 -34.69 27.50 -83.38
N VAL A 23 -35.97 27.75 -83.68
CA VAL A 23 -37.07 27.21 -82.88
C VAL A 23 -36.99 25.70 -83.03
N VAL A 24 -36.48 25.02 -82.00
CA VAL A 24 -36.34 23.57 -81.92
C VAL A 24 -37.64 23.01 -81.36
N THR A 25 -38.29 22.11 -82.10
CA THR A 25 -39.24 21.17 -81.48
C THR A 25 -38.43 20.20 -80.63
N PRO A 26 -38.65 20.14 -79.30
CA PRO A 26 -37.89 19.26 -78.41
C PRO A 26 -38.10 17.78 -78.78
N TYR A 27 -37.05 16.98 -78.73
CA TYR A 27 -37.16 15.52 -78.83
C TYR A 27 -37.76 14.99 -77.52
N VAL A 28 -38.74 14.09 -77.62
CA VAL A 28 -39.42 13.47 -76.47
C VAL A 28 -38.87 12.05 -76.31
N ILE A 29 -38.39 11.72 -75.11
CA ILE A 29 -38.12 10.33 -74.72
C ILE A 29 -39.48 9.70 -74.41
N ASP A 30 -39.91 8.71 -75.20
CA ASP A 30 -41.13 7.93 -74.94
C ASP A 30 -40.83 6.43 -74.85
N ASN A 31 -41.83 5.68 -74.37
CA ASN A 31 -41.77 4.30 -73.85
C ASN A 31 -41.28 3.19 -74.81
N TRP A 32 -40.69 3.50 -75.95
CA TRP A 32 -40.20 2.52 -76.94
C TRP A 32 -38.78 2.87 -77.40
N TRP A 33 -37.84 2.92 -76.45
CA TRP A 33 -36.42 2.78 -76.74
C TRP A 33 -36.14 1.26 -76.91
N PRO A 34 -35.61 0.77 -78.04
CA PRO A 34 -35.49 -0.68 -78.29
C PRO A 34 -34.64 -1.41 -77.24
N ASP A 35 -33.70 -0.69 -76.62
CA ASP A 35 -32.63 -1.30 -75.82
C ASP A 35 -32.60 -0.78 -74.36
N GLY A 36 -33.63 -0.04 -73.92
CA GLY A 36 -33.85 0.31 -72.51
C GLY A 36 -32.75 1.15 -71.85
N ASP A 37 -32.25 2.18 -72.53
CA ASP A 37 -31.33 3.20 -71.97
C ASP A 37 -30.00 2.63 -71.45
N ASN A 38 -29.66 1.40 -71.85
CA ASN A 38 -28.37 0.79 -71.52
C ASN A 38 -27.25 1.63 -72.16
N ILE A 39 -26.25 2.01 -71.36
CA ILE A 39 -24.95 2.43 -71.89
C ILE A 39 -24.07 1.19 -71.91
N VAL A 40 -23.65 0.79 -73.10
CA VAL A 40 -22.66 -0.25 -73.27
C VAL A 40 -21.28 0.33 -72.95
N MET A 41 -20.66 -0.19 -71.91
CA MET A 41 -19.26 0.10 -71.58
C MET A 41 -18.46 -1.18 -71.78
N ASP A 42 -17.52 -1.18 -72.72
CA ASP A 42 -16.54 -2.27 -72.86
C ASP A 42 -15.21 -1.89 -72.20
N ASP A 43 -14.66 -2.82 -71.42
CA ASP A 43 -13.40 -2.69 -70.67
C ASP A 43 -12.17 -2.45 -71.58
N VAL A 44 -12.30 -2.69 -72.89
CA VAL A 44 -11.20 -2.54 -73.85
C VAL A 44 -10.83 -1.07 -74.10
N PHE A 45 -11.76 -0.12 -73.96
CA PHE A 45 -11.55 1.30 -74.34
C PHE A 45 -11.74 2.33 -73.22
N LEU A 46 -12.11 1.90 -72.01
CA LEU A 46 -11.85 2.60 -70.73
C LEU A 46 -10.85 1.76 -69.91
N PRO A 47 -9.59 1.63 -70.33
CA PRO A 47 -8.68 0.65 -69.77
C PRO A 47 -8.37 0.98 -68.30
N ALA A 48 -8.93 0.16 -67.39
CA ALA A 48 -8.75 0.08 -65.93
C ALA A 48 -10.01 0.41 -65.11
N ALA A 49 -10.15 -0.30 -63.98
CA ALA A 49 -11.10 0.02 -62.89
C ALA A 49 -11.00 1.47 -62.39
N THR A 50 -9.90 2.16 -62.72
CA THR A 50 -9.64 3.58 -62.45
C THR A 50 -10.69 4.51 -63.08
N TRP A 51 -11.23 4.20 -64.26
CA TRP A 51 -12.14 5.12 -65.00
C TRP A 51 -13.58 4.63 -65.06
N SER A 52 -13.78 3.32 -65.08
CA SER A 52 -15.12 2.73 -65.14
C SER A 52 -15.95 3.14 -63.92
N ALA A 53 -15.49 2.87 -62.69
CA ALA A 53 -16.23 3.19 -61.47
C ALA A 53 -16.59 4.69 -61.32
N PRO A 54 -15.67 5.64 -61.54
CA PRO A 54 -16.02 7.06 -61.56
C PRO A 54 -17.06 7.42 -62.62
N ALA A 55 -17.00 6.84 -63.83
CA ALA A 55 -18.03 7.07 -64.84
C ALA A 55 -19.40 6.55 -64.39
N GLN A 56 -19.47 5.36 -63.80
CA GLN A 56 -20.74 4.80 -63.29
C GLN A 56 -21.35 5.70 -62.21
N ASN A 57 -20.53 6.26 -61.32
CA ASN A 57 -21.00 7.20 -60.29
C ASN A 57 -21.67 8.43 -60.91
N GLN A 58 -21.12 8.97 -62.00
CA GLN A 58 -21.71 10.14 -62.67
C GLN A 58 -22.96 9.79 -63.48
N LEU A 59 -23.04 8.59 -64.03
CA LEU A 59 -24.28 8.11 -64.63
C LEU A 59 -25.37 7.88 -63.58
N ALA A 60 -25.01 7.41 -62.39
CA ALA A 60 -25.95 7.24 -61.27
C ALA A 60 -26.57 8.59 -60.84
N GLU A 61 -25.82 9.70 -60.87
CA GLU A 61 -26.36 11.04 -60.60
C GLU A 61 -27.55 11.41 -61.52
N TRP A 62 -27.51 11.03 -62.80
CA TRP A 62 -28.65 11.20 -63.71
C TRP A 62 -29.81 10.26 -63.40
N ASN A 63 -29.52 9.05 -62.93
CA ASN A 63 -30.56 8.10 -62.49
C ASN A 63 -31.32 8.60 -61.25
N GLU A 64 -30.71 9.47 -60.43
CA GLU A 64 -31.37 10.14 -59.30
C GLU A 64 -32.31 11.27 -59.74
N VAL A 65 -32.28 11.72 -60.99
CA VAL A 65 -33.03 12.88 -61.48
C VAL A 65 -34.15 12.51 -62.47
N ASP A 66 -34.04 11.36 -63.16
CA ASP A 66 -35.06 10.88 -64.10
C ASP A 66 -36.25 10.23 -63.36
N THR A 67 -37.47 10.75 -63.59
CA THR A 67 -38.67 10.45 -62.80
C THR A 67 -39.81 9.78 -63.58
N THR A 68 -39.59 9.20 -64.76
CA THR A 68 -40.69 8.53 -65.48
C THR A 68 -41.19 7.27 -64.76
N LEU A 69 -42.47 6.93 -64.92
CA LEU A 69 -43.13 5.71 -64.40
C LEU A 69 -42.46 4.38 -64.85
N ASN A 70 -41.53 4.44 -65.81
CA ASN A 70 -40.82 3.29 -66.37
C ASN A 70 -39.34 3.22 -66.02
N ASN A 71 -38.80 4.18 -65.24
CA ASN A 71 -37.43 4.17 -64.69
C ASN A 71 -36.40 3.81 -65.77
N HIS A 72 -35.78 4.82 -66.35
CA HIS A 72 -34.82 4.73 -67.45
C HIS A 72 -33.36 4.82 -66.93
N PRO A 73 -32.87 3.92 -66.04
CA PRO A 73 -31.53 4.06 -65.50
C PRO A 73 -30.50 3.83 -66.60
N PHE A 74 -29.43 4.60 -66.57
CA PHE A 74 -28.19 4.18 -67.18
C PHE A 74 -27.77 2.85 -66.54
N LEU A 75 -27.90 1.79 -67.32
CA LEU A 75 -27.51 0.43 -66.98
C LEU A 75 -26.27 0.11 -67.79
N ILE A 76 -25.28 -0.49 -67.13
CA ILE A 76 -24.01 -0.81 -67.74
C ILE A 76 -24.06 -2.27 -68.17
N ASN A 77 -23.87 -2.51 -69.46
CA ASN A 77 -23.80 -3.85 -70.01
C ASN A 77 -22.51 -4.06 -70.80
N LEU A 78 -22.00 -5.30 -70.82
CA LEU A 78 -20.91 -5.72 -71.67
C LEU A 78 -21.51 -6.22 -73.00
N SER A 79 -21.50 -5.40 -74.05
CA SER A 79 -21.89 -5.84 -75.40
C SER A 79 -20.68 -6.41 -76.12
N PRO A 80 -20.80 -7.57 -76.79
CA PRO A 80 -19.75 -8.09 -77.68
C PRO A 80 -19.66 -7.33 -79.02
N GLN A 81 -20.52 -6.34 -79.27
CA GLN A 81 -20.57 -5.53 -80.50
C GLN A 81 -20.27 -4.04 -80.22
N PHE A 82 -19.24 -3.74 -79.43
CA PHE A 82 -18.79 -2.36 -79.22
C PHE A 82 -18.30 -1.73 -80.53
N SER A 83 -18.99 -0.70 -81.03
CA SER A 83 -18.54 0.03 -82.21
C SER A 83 -18.90 1.51 -82.18
N PHE A 84 -17.88 2.38 -82.15
CA PHE A 84 -18.08 3.80 -82.39
C PHE A 84 -18.50 4.03 -83.85
N GLY A 85 -19.55 4.82 -84.05
CA GLY A 85 -19.93 5.33 -85.36
C GLY A 85 -20.85 4.40 -86.15
N ALA A 86 -21.28 3.29 -85.55
CA ALA A 86 -22.42 2.54 -86.04
C ALA A 86 -23.73 3.26 -85.67
N ASN A 87 -24.83 2.82 -86.27
CA ASN A 87 -26.17 3.21 -85.83
C ASN A 87 -26.92 1.89 -85.59
N ASP A 88 -26.48 1.17 -84.57
CA ASP A 88 -26.89 -0.19 -84.20
C ASP A 88 -27.76 -0.25 -82.93
N GLY A 89 -27.94 0.88 -82.23
CA GLY A 89 -28.76 1.01 -81.02
C GLY A 89 -27.97 1.00 -79.71
N ASP A 90 -26.67 0.65 -79.74
CA ASP A 90 -25.86 0.53 -78.53
C ASP A 90 -25.19 1.88 -78.17
N ASN A 91 -25.63 2.53 -77.10
CA ASN A 91 -24.96 3.75 -76.61
C ASN A 91 -23.54 3.43 -76.11
N THR A 92 -22.51 3.96 -76.76
CA THR A 92 -21.11 3.58 -76.48
C THR A 92 -20.34 4.67 -75.73
N MET A 93 -19.50 4.32 -74.74
CA MET A 93 -18.59 5.26 -74.08
C MET A 93 -17.12 4.79 -74.13
N GLY A 94 -16.19 5.71 -74.42
CA GLY A 94 -14.76 5.40 -74.30
C GLY A 94 -13.81 6.48 -74.80
N PHE A 95 -12.51 6.20 -74.70
CA PHE A 95 -11.48 7.07 -75.25
C PHE A 95 -11.26 6.78 -76.75
N LEU A 96 -11.54 7.76 -77.61
CA LEU A 96 -11.35 7.65 -79.05
C LEU A 96 -10.31 8.67 -79.51
N GLY A 97 -9.24 8.24 -80.19
CA GLY A 97 -8.22 9.17 -80.68
C GLY A 97 -8.72 10.06 -81.83
N GLU A 98 -8.06 11.20 -82.07
CA GLU A 98 -8.36 12.16 -83.15
C GLU A 98 -8.60 11.49 -84.52
N ALA A 99 -7.77 10.50 -84.86
CA ALA A 99 -7.89 9.76 -86.12
C ALA A 99 -9.17 8.92 -86.20
N GLY A 100 -9.60 8.33 -85.09
CA GLY A 100 -10.85 7.56 -84.99
C GLY A 100 -12.07 8.46 -84.99
N LEU A 101 -12.03 9.56 -84.22
CA LEU A 101 -13.10 10.56 -84.20
C LEU A 101 -13.33 11.15 -85.62
N ASN A 102 -12.25 11.36 -86.37
CA ASN A 102 -12.33 11.83 -87.75
C ASN A 102 -12.84 10.77 -88.72
N SER A 103 -12.40 9.51 -88.59
CA SER A 103 -12.83 8.43 -89.50
C SER A 103 -14.29 8.06 -89.32
N GLU A 104 -14.75 7.95 -88.08
CA GLU A 104 -16.09 7.48 -87.75
C GLU A 104 -17.14 8.60 -87.85
N TYR A 105 -16.81 9.80 -87.36
CA TYR A 105 -17.79 10.90 -87.25
C TYR A 105 -17.48 12.12 -88.11
N GLY A 106 -16.30 12.19 -88.75
CA GLY A 106 -15.86 13.38 -89.48
C GLY A 106 -15.56 14.59 -88.58
N LEU A 107 -15.43 14.37 -87.28
CA LEU A 107 -15.17 15.39 -86.27
C LEU A 107 -13.66 15.50 -85.96
N SER A 108 -13.31 16.47 -85.12
CA SER A 108 -11.95 16.73 -84.63
C SER A 108 -12.07 17.25 -83.19
N TYR A 109 -11.14 16.89 -82.31
CA TYR A 109 -11.24 17.39 -80.94
C TYR A 109 -10.98 18.89 -80.86
N ALA A 110 -10.08 19.45 -81.68
CA ALA A 110 -9.66 20.85 -81.59
C ALA A 110 -9.37 21.30 -80.13
N SER A 111 -10.34 21.92 -79.45
CA SER A 111 -10.31 22.36 -78.04
C SER A 111 -11.37 21.71 -77.14
N ALA A 112 -12.04 20.65 -77.60
CA ALA A 112 -13.06 19.91 -76.87
C ALA A 112 -12.43 18.82 -75.99
N LEU A 113 -13.03 18.61 -74.82
CA LEU A 113 -12.65 17.54 -73.88
C LEU A 113 -13.27 16.21 -74.28
N ALA A 114 -14.50 16.26 -74.76
CA ALA A 114 -15.30 15.12 -75.16
C ALA A 114 -16.33 15.53 -76.22
N TRP A 115 -16.98 14.52 -76.80
CA TRP A 115 -18.11 14.68 -77.71
C TRP A 115 -19.14 13.61 -77.42
N THR A 116 -20.42 13.98 -77.27
CA THR A 116 -21.54 13.07 -77.44
C THR A 116 -22.18 13.27 -78.82
N VAL A 117 -22.31 12.20 -79.59
CA VAL A 117 -22.99 12.20 -80.88
C VAL A 117 -24.19 11.27 -80.80
N CYS A 118 -25.38 11.81 -81.06
CA CYS A 118 -26.61 11.05 -81.07
C CYS A 118 -27.19 10.92 -82.48
N TRP A 119 -27.65 9.73 -82.83
CA TRP A 119 -28.45 9.47 -84.02
C TRP A 119 -29.92 9.59 -83.72
N SER A 120 -30.67 10.05 -84.72
CA SER A 120 -32.12 10.14 -84.64
C SER A 120 -32.80 9.61 -85.88
N SER A 121 -33.86 8.81 -85.72
CA SER A 121 -34.68 8.37 -86.83
C SER A 121 -35.50 9.55 -87.38
N VAL A 122 -35.29 9.84 -88.66
CA VAL A 122 -36.05 10.84 -89.43
C VAL A 122 -37.54 10.51 -89.55
N PHE A 123 -37.97 9.29 -89.21
CA PHE A 123 -39.38 8.89 -89.27
C PHE A 123 -40.14 9.12 -87.95
N THR A 124 -39.44 9.23 -86.83
CA THR A 124 -40.06 9.32 -85.50
C THR A 124 -39.70 10.61 -84.76
N GLY A 125 -38.62 11.30 -85.15
CA GLY A 125 -38.12 12.46 -84.40
C GLY A 125 -37.67 12.04 -83.00
N ARG A 126 -37.00 10.89 -82.89
CA ARG A 126 -36.52 10.28 -81.63
C ARG A 126 -35.02 10.00 -81.68
N LEU A 127 -34.34 10.02 -80.54
CA LEU A 127 -32.95 9.57 -80.42
C LEU A 127 -32.95 8.04 -80.40
N ASP A 128 -32.14 7.43 -81.25
CA ASP A 128 -32.04 5.97 -81.37
C ASP A 128 -30.78 5.45 -80.63
N GLU A 129 -29.66 6.18 -80.71
CA GLU A 129 -28.35 5.81 -80.14
C GLU A 129 -27.52 7.08 -79.87
N CYS A 130 -26.68 7.07 -78.84
CA CYS A 130 -25.73 8.12 -78.50
C CYS A 130 -24.37 7.56 -78.07
N ASP A 131 -23.31 8.02 -78.73
CA ASP A 131 -21.93 7.68 -78.39
C ASP A 131 -21.19 8.83 -77.71
N MET A 132 -20.47 8.53 -76.62
CA MET A 132 -19.62 9.45 -75.88
C MET A 132 -18.13 9.13 -76.10
N MET A 133 -17.42 10.09 -76.70
CA MET A 133 -16.00 9.98 -77.05
C MET A 133 -15.17 10.95 -76.23
N LEU A 134 -14.33 10.44 -75.34
CA LEU A 134 -13.40 11.21 -74.51
C LEU A 134 -12.06 11.38 -75.23
N ASN A 135 -11.46 12.57 -75.18
CA ASN A 135 -10.18 12.84 -75.84
C ASN A 135 -8.98 12.18 -75.11
N PRO A 136 -8.34 11.12 -75.66
CA PRO A 136 -7.23 10.44 -74.98
C PRO A 136 -5.95 11.27 -74.90
N ALA A 137 -5.84 12.38 -75.65
CA ALA A 137 -4.65 13.22 -75.66
C ALA A 137 -4.56 14.16 -74.45
N LEU A 138 -5.61 14.22 -73.62
CA LEU A 138 -5.65 15.07 -72.42
C LEU A 138 -5.22 14.29 -71.17
N PRO A 139 -4.54 14.93 -70.20
CA PRO A 139 -4.13 14.26 -68.96
C PRO A 139 -5.30 14.19 -67.98
N TRP A 140 -6.22 13.25 -68.16
CA TRP A 140 -7.41 13.12 -67.32
C TRP A 140 -7.09 12.95 -65.84
N SER A 141 -7.90 13.58 -64.99
CA SER A 141 -7.75 13.56 -63.55
C SER A 141 -9.08 13.18 -62.87
N LEU A 142 -8.99 12.38 -61.81
CA LEU A 142 -10.07 12.15 -60.84
C LEU A 142 -10.06 13.20 -59.71
N SER A 143 -9.01 14.02 -59.64
CA SER A 143 -8.99 15.21 -58.80
C SER A 143 -9.57 16.40 -59.57
N PRO A 144 -10.37 17.28 -58.91
CA PRO A 144 -10.96 18.44 -59.58
C PRO A 144 -9.91 19.34 -60.25
N ASP A 145 -9.92 19.40 -61.59
CA ASP A 145 -9.07 20.26 -62.42
C ASP A 145 -9.96 20.99 -63.45
N PRO A 146 -9.84 22.33 -63.59
CA PRO A 146 -10.64 23.09 -64.54
C PRO A 146 -10.46 22.68 -66.02
N SER A 147 -9.42 21.94 -66.38
CA SER A 147 -9.10 21.66 -67.79
C SER A 147 -9.40 20.24 -68.30
N ASN A 148 -9.72 19.28 -67.44
CA ASN A 148 -9.67 17.84 -67.76
C ASN A 148 -10.17 16.93 -66.62
N PHE A 149 -11.12 17.42 -65.82
CA PHE A 149 -11.77 16.63 -64.77
C PHE A 149 -12.72 15.59 -65.38
N PHE A 150 -12.39 14.31 -65.17
CA PHE A 150 -13.07 13.19 -65.81
C PHE A 150 -14.53 13.08 -65.42
N GLN A 151 -14.82 13.09 -64.11
CA GLN A 151 -16.18 12.87 -63.61
C GLN A 151 -17.15 13.98 -64.06
N SER A 152 -16.79 15.25 -63.92
CA SER A 152 -17.64 16.35 -64.40
C SER A 152 -17.84 16.33 -65.91
N THR A 153 -16.85 15.86 -66.70
CA THR A 153 -17.01 15.77 -68.16
C THR A 153 -17.96 14.63 -68.53
N VAL A 154 -17.82 13.46 -67.92
CA VAL A 154 -18.76 12.35 -68.11
C VAL A 154 -20.18 12.75 -67.70
N LEU A 155 -20.34 13.47 -66.59
CA LEU A 155 -21.63 13.97 -66.13
C LEU A 155 -22.28 14.93 -67.13
N HIS A 156 -21.50 15.82 -67.75
CA HIS A 156 -21.95 16.73 -68.80
C HIS A 156 -22.44 15.96 -70.03
N GLU A 157 -21.57 15.14 -70.60
CA GLU A 157 -21.81 14.41 -71.84
C GLU A 157 -22.98 13.42 -71.70
N ALA A 158 -23.19 12.86 -70.51
CA ALA A 158 -24.32 11.99 -70.21
C ALA A 158 -25.68 12.72 -70.27
N GLY A 159 -25.73 14.04 -70.03
CA GLY A 159 -26.99 14.77 -70.22
C GLY A 159 -27.34 15.00 -71.69
N HIS A 160 -26.36 15.02 -72.61
CA HIS A 160 -26.66 14.94 -74.05
C HIS A 160 -27.31 13.61 -74.43
N ILE A 161 -26.90 12.50 -73.79
CA ILE A 161 -27.57 11.19 -73.95
C ILE A 161 -29.02 11.26 -73.43
N ARG A 162 -29.29 12.08 -72.41
CA ARG A 162 -30.65 12.38 -71.92
C ARG A 162 -31.43 13.39 -72.80
N GLY A 163 -30.88 13.77 -73.95
CA GLY A 163 -31.51 14.69 -74.90
C GLY A 163 -31.44 16.16 -74.50
N LEU A 164 -30.58 16.53 -73.56
CA LEU A 164 -30.34 17.92 -73.21
C LEU A 164 -29.42 18.58 -74.23
N ASP A 165 -29.81 19.78 -74.67
CA ASP A 165 -28.93 20.67 -75.42
C ASP A 165 -28.06 21.51 -74.49
N HIS A 166 -26.97 22.06 -75.03
CA HIS A 166 -26.15 23.03 -74.30
C HIS A 166 -26.98 24.21 -73.80
N TYR A 167 -26.74 24.61 -72.55
CA TYR A 167 -27.41 25.73 -71.92
C TYR A 167 -26.43 26.81 -71.47
N ASN A 168 -26.69 28.07 -71.82
CA ASN A 168 -25.77 29.19 -71.60
C ASN A 168 -25.91 29.81 -70.18
N SER A 169 -26.15 28.99 -69.16
CA SER A 169 -26.08 29.42 -67.76
C SER A 169 -24.72 29.07 -67.17
N TYR A 170 -24.11 30.04 -66.48
CA TYR A 170 -22.78 29.90 -65.88
C TYR A 170 -22.66 28.71 -64.90
N LEU A 171 -23.77 28.31 -64.26
CA LEU A 171 -23.79 27.21 -63.29
C LEU A 171 -24.26 25.88 -63.87
N SER A 172 -24.84 25.86 -65.08
CA SER A 172 -25.39 24.64 -65.69
C SER A 172 -24.33 23.56 -65.89
N MET A 173 -24.66 22.30 -65.58
CA MET A 173 -23.85 21.17 -66.03
C MET A 173 -23.76 21.19 -67.55
N GLN A 174 -24.83 21.50 -68.27
CA GLN A 174 -24.87 21.60 -69.73
C GLN A 174 -24.24 22.87 -70.35
N ASN A 175 -23.43 23.63 -69.61
CA ASN A 175 -22.71 24.76 -70.19
C ASN A 175 -21.58 24.32 -71.14
N SER A 176 -21.53 24.92 -72.34
CA SER A 176 -20.57 24.62 -73.41
C SER A 176 -19.28 25.47 -73.42
N GLY A 177 -19.18 26.52 -72.59
CA GLY A 177 -18.13 27.54 -72.65
C GLY A 177 -16.73 27.12 -72.17
N VAL A 178 -15.73 27.98 -72.37
CA VAL A 178 -14.31 27.76 -71.96
C VAL A 178 -14.00 28.18 -70.50
N ASP A 179 -14.84 29.02 -69.88
CA ASP A 179 -14.80 29.29 -68.43
C ASP A 179 -15.56 28.20 -67.64
N LYS A 180 -15.50 26.95 -68.14
CA LYS A 180 -16.03 25.77 -67.45
C LYS A 180 -15.22 25.59 -66.16
N LEU A 181 -15.76 26.03 -65.05
CA LEU A 181 -15.37 25.48 -63.76
C LEU A 181 -16.00 24.08 -63.69
N LEU A 182 -15.36 23.09 -64.32
CA LEU A 182 -15.62 21.65 -64.13
C LEU A 182 -15.31 21.26 -62.69
N ARG A 183 -16.06 21.81 -61.73
CA ARG A 183 -15.84 21.65 -60.28
C ARG A 183 -17.06 21.08 -59.57
N HIS A 184 -18.07 20.67 -60.34
CA HIS A 184 -19.35 20.21 -59.83
C HIS A 184 -19.66 18.85 -60.41
N GLU A 185 -19.51 17.82 -59.60
CA GLU A 185 -20.06 16.49 -59.87
C GLU A 185 -21.53 16.49 -59.44
N THR A 186 -22.32 17.47 -59.88
CA THR A 186 -23.73 17.57 -59.47
C THR A 186 -24.53 18.26 -60.55
N LEU A 187 -25.73 17.73 -60.78
CA LEU A 187 -26.71 18.28 -61.70
C LEU A 187 -27.36 19.53 -61.12
N TYR A 188 -27.29 20.65 -61.86
CA TYR A 188 -27.86 21.92 -61.45
C TYR A 188 -29.35 22.02 -61.79
N MET A 189 -29.97 23.06 -61.24
CA MET A 189 -31.41 23.33 -61.33
C MET A 189 -31.93 23.27 -62.78
N ASP A 190 -31.23 23.86 -63.73
CA ASP A 190 -31.64 23.87 -65.14
C ASP A 190 -31.46 22.51 -65.81
N ASP A 191 -30.43 21.75 -65.45
CA ASP A 191 -30.22 20.39 -65.94
C ASP A 191 -31.32 19.44 -65.44
N ARG A 192 -31.63 19.53 -64.14
CA ARG A 192 -32.71 18.77 -63.49
C ARG A 192 -34.07 19.12 -64.06
N VAL A 193 -34.35 20.41 -64.26
CA VAL A 193 -35.59 20.88 -64.89
C VAL A 193 -35.65 20.44 -66.35
N GLY A 194 -34.54 20.50 -67.08
CA GLY A 194 -34.44 20.02 -68.46
C GLY A 194 -34.96 18.59 -68.57
N VAL A 195 -34.35 17.66 -67.83
CA VAL A 195 -34.78 16.24 -67.83
C VAL A 195 -36.21 16.06 -67.35
N ARG A 196 -36.63 16.77 -66.28
CA ARG A 196 -38.00 16.67 -65.72
C ARG A 196 -39.09 17.28 -66.60
N GLN A 197 -38.75 18.17 -67.54
CA GLN A 197 -39.70 18.65 -68.56
C GLN A 197 -39.93 17.60 -69.65
N HIS A 198 -38.97 16.69 -69.87
CA HIS A 198 -39.09 15.57 -70.78
C HIS A 198 -39.81 14.36 -70.13
N ALA A 199 -39.69 14.17 -68.81
CA ALA A 199 -40.40 13.16 -68.03
C ALA A 199 -41.76 13.68 -67.50
N SER A 200 -42.68 12.77 -67.12
CA SER A 200 -43.94 13.15 -66.48
C SER A 200 -43.71 14.02 -65.23
N PHE A 201 -44.21 15.26 -65.24
CA PHE A 201 -44.03 16.23 -64.15
C PHE A 201 -44.60 15.71 -62.82
N VAL A 202 -43.74 15.23 -61.92
CA VAL A 202 -44.10 14.89 -60.55
C VAL A 202 -43.74 16.07 -59.64
N PRO A 203 -44.72 16.74 -59.01
CA PRO A 203 -44.45 17.72 -57.97
C PRO A 203 -43.77 17.03 -56.77
N GLU A 204 -42.60 17.51 -56.37
CA GLU A 204 -41.90 17.00 -55.18
C GLU A 204 -41.19 18.12 -54.42
N SER A 205 -41.09 17.96 -53.11
CA SER A 205 -40.05 18.59 -52.31
C SER A 205 -38.81 17.71 -52.42
N ASP A 206 -37.64 18.29 -52.64
CA ASP A 206 -36.34 17.60 -52.64
C ASP A 206 -35.37 18.54 -51.93
N MET A 207 -35.06 18.26 -50.68
CA MET A 207 -34.29 19.06 -49.75
C MET A 207 -32.90 18.46 -49.63
N VAL A 208 -31.89 19.31 -49.52
CA VAL A 208 -30.53 18.82 -49.34
C VAL A 208 -29.72 19.80 -48.53
N ALA A 209 -28.91 19.27 -47.61
CA ALA A 209 -27.78 19.99 -47.05
C ALA A 209 -26.57 19.70 -47.93
N TYR A 210 -25.96 20.74 -48.52
CA TYR A 210 -24.93 20.52 -49.55
C TYR A 210 -23.56 21.00 -49.10
N SER A 211 -22.50 20.20 -49.30
CA SER A 211 -21.12 20.44 -48.80
C SER A 211 -20.46 21.76 -49.30
N LYS A 212 -21.06 22.45 -50.28
CA LYS A 212 -20.58 23.69 -50.89
C LYS A 212 -21.68 24.75 -50.89
N TRP A 213 -21.30 26.02 -50.97
CA TRP A 213 -22.25 27.14 -51.08
C TRP A 213 -22.08 27.93 -52.39
N HIS A 214 -23.16 28.55 -52.86
CA HIS A 214 -23.25 29.18 -54.19
C HIS A 214 -22.90 30.68 -54.13
N ASN A 215 -21.75 31.08 -54.70
CA ASN A 215 -21.34 32.48 -54.79
C ASN A 215 -21.05 32.93 -56.23
N GLY A 216 -21.94 32.61 -57.18
CA GLY A 216 -22.04 33.21 -58.54
C GLY A 216 -20.78 33.30 -59.42
N SER A 217 -19.62 32.83 -58.97
CA SER A 217 -18.31 33.04 -59.60
C SER A 217 -17.35 31.92 -59.23
N VAL A 218 -17.33 31.45 -57.97
CA VAL A 218 -16.56 30.27 -57.53
C VAL A 218 -17.30 29.52 -56.41
N PRO A 219 -17.38 28.17 -56.46
CA PRO A 219 -17.93 27.35 -55.39
C PRO A 219 -16.95 27.33 -54.22
N GLN A 220 -17.44 27.61 -53.01
CA GLN A 220 -16.64 27.55 -51.79
C GLN A 220 -17.18 26.45 -50.88
N TRP A 221 -16.25 25.77 -50.21
CA TRP A 221 -16.60 24.74 -49.24
C TRP A 221 -17.21 25.37 -47.99
N MET A 222 -18.26 24.73 -47.47
CA MET A 222 -18.71 25.02 -46.11
C MET A 222 -17.63 24.56 -45.15
N THR A 223 -17.43 25.28 -44.05
CA THR A 223 -16.35 24.94 -43.09
C THR A 223 -16.87 24.75 -41.69
N THR A 224 -16.24 23.82 -40.97
CA THR A 224 -16.36 23.71 -39.52
C THR A 224 -15.12 24.27 -38.85
N SER A 225 -15.30 25.04 -37.78
CA SER A 225 -14.19 25.66 -37.05
C SER A 225 -14.50 25.79 -35.55
N PRO A 226 -13.50 25.61 -34.66
CA PRO A 226 -12.09 25.27 -34.95
C PRO A 226 -11.85 23.79 -35.32
N THR A 227 -10.64 23.45 -35.79
CA THR A 227 -10.21 22.05 -36.08
C THR A 227 -9.88 21.24 -34.84
N THR A 228 -9.68 21.91 -33.71
CA THR A 228 -9.49 21.31 -32.39
C THR A 228 -10.38 22.07 -31.42
N VAL A 229 -11.23 21.34 -30.71
CA VAL A 229 -12.23 21.92 -29.81
C VAL A 229 -12.30 21.09 -28.54
N ARG A 230 -12.41 21.73 -27.37
CA ARG A 230 -12.65 21.01 -26.11
C ARG A 230 -14.15 20.86 -25.86
N VAL A 231 -14.53 19.84 -25.12
CA VAL A 231 -15.86 19.75 -24.50
C VAL A 231 -16.18 21.08 -23.80
N GLY A 232 -17.42 21.55 -23.96
CA GLY A 232 -17.88 22.85 -23.44
C GLY A 232 -17.53 24.07 -24.31
N GLN A 233 -16.67 23.92 -25.33
CA GLN A 233 -16.40 24.99 -26.30
C GLN A 233 -17.35 24.97 -27.49
N VAL A 234 -17.38 26.06 -28.25
CA VAL A 234 -18.28 26.26 -29.40
C VAL A 234 -17.63 25.75 -30.69
N ILE A 235 -18.37 24.93 -31.42
CA ILE A 235 -18.11 24.59 -32.82
C ILE A 235 -19.00 25.42 -33.73
N ASN A 236 -18.45 25.93 -34.82
CA ASN A 236 -19.15 26.78 -35.79
C ASN A 236 -19.21 26.09 -37.15
N TRP A 237 -20.41 26.05 -37.74
CA TRP A 237 -20.64 25.75 -39.15
C TRP A 237 -20.75 27.07 -39.91
N ASN A 238 -19.79 27.31 -40.79
CA ASN A 238 -19.74 28.50 -41.61
C ASN A 238 -20.25 28.19 -43.02
N ASN A 239 -21.12 29.06 -43.51
CA ASN A 239 -21.75 28.99 -44.84
C ASN A 239 -22.59 27.72 -45.07
N LEU A 240 -23.29 27.22 -44.05
CA LEU A 240 -24.26 26.13 -44.19
C LEU A 240 -25.28 26.47 -45.27
N THR A 241 -25.39 25.64 -46.30
CA THR A 241 -26.29 25.82 -47.44
C THR A 241 -27.31 24.72 -47.48
N VAL A 242 -28.57 25.15 -47.51
CA VAL A 242 -29.73 24.29 -47.70
C VAL A 242 -30.37 24.67 -49.03
N GLU A 243 -30.68 23.68 -49.84
CA GLU A 243 -31.24 23.84 -51.17
C GLU A 243 -32.55 23.05 -51.28
N ASN A 244 -33.58 23.68 -51.86
CA ASN A 244 -34.75 22.99 -52.38
C ASN A 244 -34.49 22.69 -53.86
N ARG A 245 -34.15 21.45 -54.18
CA ARG A 245 -34.00 20.91 -55.54
C ARG A 245 -35.34 20.48 -56.15
N GLY A 246 -36.42 20.54 -55.37
CA GLY A 246 -37.76 20.14 -55.77
C GLY A 246 -38.57 21.22 -56.49
N THR A 247 -39.63 20.77 -57.16
CA THR A 247 -40.64 21.59 -57.85
C THR A 247 -41.72 22.10 -56.90
N THR A 248 -41.70 21.72 -55.62
CA THR A 248 -42.66 22.14 -54.60
C THR A 248 -41.98 23.04 -53.58
N ALA A 249 -42.59 24.19 -53.29
CA ALA A 249 -42.12 25.07 -52.24
C ALA A 249 -42.48 24.50 -50.86
N PHE A 250 -41.61 24.68 -49.88
CA PHE A 250 -41.86 24.27 -48.49
C PHE A 250 -41.57 25.41 -47.51
N GLY A 251 -42.16 25.26 -46.32
CA GLY A 251 -42.06 26.25 -45.25
C GLY A 251 -40.73 26.16 -44.50
N SER A 252 -40.75 26.54 -43.23
CA SER A 252 -39.56 26.38 -42.40
C SER A 252 -39.33 24.92 -42.05
N LEU A 253 -38.10 24.46 -42.26
CA LEU A 253 -37.68 23.10 -41.90
C LEU A 253 -36.84 23.12 -40.63
N SER A 254 -36.87 22.00 -39.90
CA SER A 254 -35.99 21.76 -38.75
C SER A 254 -34.67 21.19 -39.24
N ILE A 255 -33.57 21.80 -38.80
CA ILE A 255 -32.21 21.32 -39.09
C ILE A 255 -31.64 20.80 -37.78
N GLY A 256 -31.28 19.52 -37.76
CA GLY A 256 -30.54 18.91 -36.65
C GLY A 256 -29.05 18.94 -36.91
N PHE A 257 -28.26 19.29 -35.90
CA PHE A 257 -26.80 19.30 -35.96
C PHE A 257 -26.24 18.16 -35.11
N TYR A 258 -25.31 17.42 -35.67
CA TYR A 258 -24.85 16.15 -35.11
C TYR A 258 -23.32 16.06 -35.12
N MET A 259 -22.79 15.30 -34.17
CA MET A 259 -21.39 14.89 -34.10
C MET A 259 -21.31 13.36 -34.16
N SER A 260 -20.55 12.85 -35.14
CA SER A 260 -20.34 11.43 -35.38
C SER A 260 -18.89 11.01 -35.11
N SER A 261 -18.69 9.73 -34.85
CA SER A 261 -17.38 9.08 -34.81
C SER A 261 -16.87 8.68 -36.19
N ASN A 262 -17.71 8.76 -37.23
CA ASN A 262 -17.36 8.42 -38.61
C ASN A 262 -17.86 9.49 -39.59
N THR A 263 -17.53 9.34 -40.88
CA THR A 263 -17.80 10.37 -41.90
C THR A 263 -19.27 10.46 -42.31
N LEU A 264 -20.13 9.54 -41.87
CA LEU A 264 -21.56 9.51 -42.19
C LEU A 264 -22.36 10.16 -41.06
N ILE A 265 -23.33 10.99 -41.43
CA ILE A 265 -24.15 11.74 -40.49
C ILE A 265 -25.57 11.19 -40.53
N SER A 266 -26.06 10.78 -39.38
CA SER A 266 -27.36 10.14 -39.17
C SER A 266 -28.03 10.64 -37.90
N THR A 267 -29.31 10.35 -37.74
CA THR A 267 -30.07 10.69 -36.53
C THR A 267 -29.65 9.85 -35.31
N GLY A 268 -28.82 8.81 -35.49
CA GLY A 268 -28.24 8.02 -34.40
C GLY A 268 -26.95 8.61 -33.82
N ASP A 269 -26.39 9.66 -34.44
CA ASP A 269 -25.20 10.34 -33.96
C ASP A 269 -25.49 11.27 -32.78
N THR A 270 -24.44 11.82 -32.16
CA THR A 270 -24.61 12.72 -31.00
C THR A 270 -25.28 14.01 -31.43
N PHE A 271 -26.55 14.18 -31.05
CA PHE A 271 -27.31 15.40 -31.30
C PHE A 271 -26.74 16.57 -30.48
N LEU A 272 -26.41 17.66 -31.16
CA LEU A 272 -25.80 18.85 -30.56
C LEU A 272 -26.87 19.90 -30.26
N ASN A 273 -27.60 20.33 -31.29
CA ASN A 273 -28.75 21.22 -31.21
C ASN A 273 -29.55 21.17 -32.52
N SER A 274 -30.67 21.89 -32.56
CA SER A 274 -31.44 22.11 -33.78
C SER A 274 -31.89 23.55 -33.91
N GLY A 275 -32.29 23.93 -35.13
CA GLY A 275 -32.89 25.22 -35.44
C GLY A 275 -33.91 25.09 -36.56
N SER A 276 -34.97 25.90 -36.50
CA SER A 276 -35.86 26.07 -37.65
C SER A 276 -35.29 27.16 -38.56
N TRP A 277 -35.15 26.86 -39.85
CA TRP A 277 -34.58 27.81 -40.81
C TRP A 277 -35.42 27.98 -42.07
N GLY A 278 -35.50 29.24 -42.51
CA GLY A 278 -35.94 29.64 -43.84
C GLY A 278 -37.40 29.34 -44.19
N SER A 279 -37.72 29.66 -45.43
CA SER A 279 -38.79 29.07 -46.24
C SER A 279 -38.25 29.04 -47.66
N PHE A 280 -38.49 27.96 -48.39
CA PHE A 280 -37.81 27.72 -49.65
C PHE A 280 -38.86 27.64 -50.76
N GLY A 281 -38.79 28.61 -51.66
CA GLY A 281 -39.47 28.50 -52.95
C GLY A 281 -38.93 27.31 -53.73
N THR A 282 -39.63 26.95 -54.80
CA THR A 282 -39.14 25.96 -55.76
C THR A 282 -37.75 26.36 -56.25
N PHE A 283 -36.78 25.44 -56.24
CA PHE A 283 -35.43 25.70 -56.77
C PHE A 283 -34.70 26.89 -56.12
N THR A 284 -34.85 27.05 -54.80
CA THR A 284 -34.15 28.11 -54.06
C THR A 284 -33.18 27.52 -53.05
N PHE A 285 -32.13 28.28 -52.72
CA PHE A 285 -31.18 27.93 -51.67
C PHE A 285 -31.03 29.09 -50.69
N SER A 286 -30.55 28.77 -49.49
CA SER A 286 -30.21 29.75 -48.45
C SER A 286 -28.91 29.33 -47.78
N THR A 287 -28.03 30.30 -47.53
CA THR A 287 -26.76 30.10 -46.85
C THR A 287 -26.73 30.87 -45.54
N PHE A 288 -26.28 30.24 -44.46
CA PHE A 288 -26.23 30.84 -43.12
C PHE A 288 -25.12 30.23 -42.25
N ASN A 289 -24.85 30.84 -41.10
CA ASN A 289 -23.92 30.30 -40.12
C ASN A 289 -24.68 29.71 -38.93
N TRP A 290 -24.11 28.67 -38.34
CA TRP A 290 -24.66 28.05 -37.13
C TRP A 290 -23.56 27.71 -36.13
N SER A 291 -23.93 27.55 -34.87
CA SER A 291 -23.00 27.19 -33.81
C SER A 291 -23.66 26.28 -32.78
N ALA A 292 -22.87 25.39 -32.18
CA ALA A 292 -23.30 24.54 -31.07
C ALA A 292 -22.17 24.41 -30.06
N VAL A 293 -22.53 24.11 -28.81
CA VAL A 293 -21.56 23.76 -27.78
C VAL A 293 -21.29 22.25 -27.87
N VAL A 294 -20.02 21.86 -27.82
CA VAL A 294 -19.64 20.44 -27.75
C VAL A 294 -20.09 19.89 -26.39
N PRO A 295 -20.96 18.87 -26.36
CA PRO A 295 -21.53 18.34 -25.11
C PRO A 295 -20.48 17.57 -24.33
N SER A 296 -20.81 17.20 -23.08
CA SER A 296 -19.97 16.31 -22.30
C SER A 296 -19.84 14.95 -22.97
N LEU A 297 -18.60 14.54 -23.24
CA LEU A 297 -18.28 13.25 -23.84
C LEU A 297 -17.58 12.35 -22.84
N THR A 298 -17.75 11.03 -22.93
CA THR A 298 -17.01 10.05 -22.12
C THR A 298 -15.58 9.85 -22.61
N ASP A 299 -15.34 10.05 -23.91
CA ASP A 299 -14.09 9.86 -24.62
C ASP A 299 -13.76 11.11 -25.45
N CYS A 300 -12.55 11.15 -26.02
CA CYS A 300 -12.11 12.21 -26.92
C CYS A 300 -11.75 11.64 -28.30
N GLY A 301 -11.17 12.46 -29.15
CA GLY A 301 -10.51 12.04 -30.39
C GLY A 301 -11.18 12.64 -31.61
N THR A 302 -10.95 12.00 -32.76
CA THR A 302 -11.48 12.48 -34.04
C THR A 302 -12.99 12.34 -34.09
N ARG A 303 -13.68 13.42 -34.44
CA ARG A 303 -15.14 13.48 -34.67
C ARG A 303 -15.45 14.22 -35.96
N TYR A 304 -16.60 13.91 -36.54
CA TYR A 304 -17.12 14.54 -37.74
C TYR A 304 -18.40 15.28 -37.39
N PHE A 305 -18.54 16.49 -37.89
CA PHE A 305 -19.68 17.35 -37.59
C PHE A 305 -20.53 17.50 -38.84
N GLY A 306 -21.84 17.43 -38.67
CA GLY A 306 -22.81 17.35 -39.74
C GLY A 306 -24.15 17.96 -39.42
N ALA A 307 -24.99 18.07 -40.44
CA ALA A 307 -26.35 18.56 -40.32
C ALA A 307 -27.29 17.66 -41.13
N ILE A 308 -28.51 17.48 -40.63
CA ILE A 308 -29.60 16.81 -41.31
C ILE A 308 -30.72 17.83 -41.45
N VAL A 309 -31.05 18.20 -42.70
CA VAL A 309 -32.21 19.04 -42.98
C VAL A 309 -33.48 18.19 -42.91
N ASP A 310 -34.56 18.83 -42.49
CA ASP A 310 -35.79 18.15 -42.09
C ASP A 310 -35.56 16.89 -41.25
N ASN A 311 -34.75 17.02 -40.21
CA ASN A 311 -34.44 15.91 -39.31
C ASN A 311 -35.67 15.35 -38.55
N THR A 312 -36.83 15.99 -38.73
CA THR A 312 -38.13 15.60 -38.19
C THR A 312 -39.02 14.83 -39.17
N GLY A 313 -38.66 14.77 -40.46
CA GLY A 313 -39.49 14.19 -41.52
C GLY A 313 -40.83 14.92 -41.72
N THR A 314 -40.83 16.25 -41.55
CA THR A 314 -42.00 17.11 -41.71
C THR A 314 -42.44 17.23 -43.17
N TYR A 315 -41.50 17.17 -44.11
CA TYR A 315 -41.70 17.27 -45.54
C TYR A 315 -41.25 15.99 -46.24
N PRO A 316 -42.15 14.98 -46.36
CA PRO A 316 -41.82 13.74 -47.05
C PRO A 316 -41.38 14.03 -48.48
N GLU A 317 -40.26 13.42 -48.86
CA GLU A 317 -39.67 13.56 -50.17
C GLU A 317 -39.26 12.22 -50.75
N ARG A 318 -38.91 12.23 -52.04
CA ARG A 318 -38.54 11.02 -52.75
C ARG A 318 -37.16 10.49 -52.34
N TYR A 319 -36.25 11.39 -51.93
CA TYR A 319 -34.84 11.11 -51.70
C TYR A 319 -34.38 11.42 -50.28
N GLU A 320 -35.09 10.93 -49.28
CA GLU A 320 -34.79 11.14 -47.84
C GLU A 320 -33.32 10.87 -47.42
N SER A 321 -32.56 10.12 -48.22
CA SER A 321 -31.15 9.83 -47.97
C SER A 321 -30.19 11.00 -48.23
N ASN A 322 -30.58 12.03 -48.99
CA ASN A 322 -29.71 13.16 -49.33
C ASN A 322 -29.81 14.32 -48.31
N ASN A 323 -30.68 14.23 -47.31
CA ASN A 323 -30.89 15.26 -46.30
C ASN A 323 -29.71 15.54 -45.36
N ASN A 324 -28.71 14.67 -45.34
CA ASN A 324 -27.55 14.82 -44.46
C ASN A 324 -26.33 15.37 -45.20
N THR A 325 -25.47 16.07 -44.47
CA THR A 325 -24.17 16.50 -44.99
C THR A 325 -23.12 16.48 -43.89
N THR A 326 -21.90 16.11 -44.29
CA THR A 326 -20.70 16.21 -43.47
C THR A 326 -19.85 17.36 -43.98
N PHE A 327 -19.41 18.22 -43.07
CA PHE A 327 -18.69 19.43 -43.44
C PHE A 327 -17.20 19.15 -43.62
N VAL A 328 -16.56 19.95 -44.47
CA VAL A 328 -15.13 19.85 -44.78
C VAL A 328 -14.40 21.06 -44.23
N ASN A 329 -13.11 20.98 -43.95
CA ASN A 329 -12.32 22.15 -43.59
C ASN A 329 -11.35 22.48 -44.73
N GLY A 330 -11.86 23.15 -45.77
CA GLY A 330 -11.06 23.58 -46.93
C GLY A 330 -10.49 22.44 -47.80
N SER A 331 -10.96 21.19 -47.63
CA SER A 331 -10.54 19.99 -48.37
C SER A 331 -11.72 19.38 -49.15
N VAL A 332 -11.45 18.44 -50.07
CA VAL A 332 -12.47 17.66 -50.81
C VAL A 332 -13.04 16.51 -49.95
N THR A 333 -12.37 16.15 -48.84
CA THR A 333 -12.80 15.11 -47.89
C THR A 333 -13.34 15.72 -46.60
N PRO A 334 -14.35 15.10 -45.95
CA PRO A 334 -14.80 15.48 -44.61
C PRO A 334 -13.61 15.66 -43.67
N ALA A 335 -13.51 16.83 -43.02
CA ALA A 335 -12.39 17.11 -42.15
C ALA A 335 -12.69 16.61 -40.74
N ALA A 336 -11.79 15.75 -40.27
CA ALA A 336 -11.71 15.34 -38.88
C ALA A 336 -11.51 16.56 -37.95
N ILE A 337 -12.34 16.67 -36.92
CA ILE A 337 -12.16 17.63 -35.83
C ILE A 337 -11.65 16.86 -34.61
N SER A 338 -10.55 17.30 -34.03
CA SER A 338 -10.02 16.75 -32.78
C SER A 338 -10.82 17.31 -31.61
N VAL A 339 -11.66 16.47 -31.00
CA VAL A 339 -12.40 16.83 -29.79
C VAL A 339 -11.61 16.36 -28.58
N LEU A 340 -11.31 17.27 -27.64
CA LEU A 340 -10.58 16.99 -26.41
C LEU A 340 -11.54 17.00 -25.21
N LEU A 341 -11.20 16.30 -24.13
CA LEU A 341 -11.97 16.39 -22.88
C LEU A 341 -11.78 17.77 -22.21
N GLU A 342 -12.65 18.04 -21.24
CA GLU A 342 -12.48 19.17 -20.32
C GLU A 342 -11.22 18.97 -19.48
N ARG A 343 -10.54 20.07 -19.18
CA ARG A 343 -9.46 20.06 -18.20
C ARG A 343 -9.99 19.88 -16.80
N ASP A 344 -9.32 19.04 -16.03
CA ASP A 344 -9.64 18.88 -14.61
C ASP A 344 -9.06 20.02 -13.74
N ALA A 345 -9.27 19.92 -12.42
CA ALA A 345 -8.86 20.96 -11.47
C ALA A 345 -7.36 20.95 -11.11
N LEU A 346 -6.63 19.92 -11.51
CA LEU A 346 -5.21 19.71 -11.21
C LEU A 346 -4.27 20.22 -12.31
N GLU A 347 -4.81 20.46 -13.49
CA GLU A 347 -4.22 21.16 -14.64
C GLU A 347 -3.65 22.56 -14.31
N PRO A 348 -2.55 23.00 -14.99
CA PRO A 348 -1.73 22.21 -15.92
C PRO A 348 -0.75 21.29 -15.19
N ASN A 349 -0.58 20.07 -15.70
CA ASN A 349 0.30 19.04 -15.14
C ASN A 349 0.94 18.15 -16.21
N ASP A 350 0.98 18.62 -17.45
CA ASP A 350 1.22 17.84 -18.67
C ASP A 350 2.72 17.48 -18.86
N SER A 351 3.59 17.88 -17.92
CA SER A 351 5.04 17.70 -18.05
C SER A 351 5.76 17.51 -16.72
N PHE A 352 6.86 16.76 -16.77
CA PHE A 352 7.73 16.53 -15.61
C PHE A 352 8.31 17.85 -15.01
N VAL A 353 8.51 18.88 -15.85
CA VAL A 353 9.05 20.18 -15.43
C VAL A 353 8.00 21.11 -14.82
N ALA A 354 6.72 20.88 -15.11
CA ALA A 354 5.59 21.62 -14.56
C ALA A 354 4.53 20.66 -13.98
N PRO A 355 4.88 19.88 -12.93
CA PRO A 355 3.95 18.96 -12.30
C PRO A 355 2.98 19.68 -11.38
N ARG A 356 1.84 19.05 -11.09
CA ARG A 356 0.99 19.46 -9.98
C ARG A 356 1.61 19.06 -8.65
N ILE A 357 1.83 20.03 -7.76
CA ILE A 357 2.31 19.75 -6.40
C ILE A 357 1.15 19.23 -5.55
N VAL A 358 1.32 18.07 -4.93
CA VAL A 358 0.34 17.42 -4.07
C VAL A 358 0.96 16.95 -2.75
N SER A 359 0.11 16.77 -1.74
CA SER A 359 0.46 16.13 -0.47
C SER A 359 -0.20 14.76 -0.38
N LEU A 360 0.43 13.81 0.31
CA LEU A 360 -0.16 12.51 0.59
C LEU A 360 -0.80 12.50 2.00
N PRO A 361 -1.95 11.82 2.19
CA PRO A 361 -2.69 11.05 1.18
C PRO A 361 -3.38 11.93 0.14
N LEU A 362 -3.34 11.49 -1.13
CA LEU A 362 -4.05 12.11 -2.25
C LEU A 362 -5.25 11.24 -2.61
N THR A 363 -6.41 11.86 -2.79
CA THR A 363 -7.59 11.22 -3.40
C THR A 363 -8.23 12.23 -4.34
N SER A 364 -8.37 11.90 -5.61
CA SER A 364 -9.03 12.77 -6.61
C SER A 364 -9.83 11.91 -7.60
N PRO A 365 -11.18 12.06 -7.63
CA PRO A 365 -12.07 11.14 -8.35
C PRO A 365 -12.38 11.55 -9.80
N SER A 366 -12.00 12.74 -10.23
CA SER A 366 -12.46 13.34 -11.49
C SER A 366 -11.31 14.05 -12.19
N LEU A 367 -10.37 13.27 -12.69
CA LEU A 367 -9.20 13.72 -13.45
C LEU A 367 -9.31 13.27 -14.90
N THR A 368 -8.54 13.89 -15.77
CA THR A 368 -8.62 13.71 -17.22
C THR A 368 -7.24 13.63 -17.83
N ILE A 369 -6.97 12.57 -18.60
CA ILE A 369 -6.04 12.66 -19.73
C ILE A 369 -6.86 13.34 -20.84
N ASP A 370 -6.71 14.65 -20.94
CA ASP A 370 -7.57 15.58 -21.68
C ASP A 370 -7.43 15.43 -23.20
N GLN A 371 -6.30 14.90 -23.67
CA GLN A 371 -5.98 14.66 -25.08
C GLN A 371 -5.11 13.40 -25.27
N ASP A 372 -5.04 12.91 -26.49
CA ASP A 372 -4.24 11.72 -26.81
C ASP A 372 -2.74 11.91 -26.51
N MET A 373 -2.13 10.86 -25.95
CA MET A 373 -0.70 10.80 -25.56
C MET A 373 -0.27 11.85 -24.52
N GLU A 374 -1.22 12.45 -23.80
CA GLU A 374 -0.92 13.31 -22.66
C GLU A 374 -0.44 12.52 -21.45
N SER A 375 0.25 13.21 -20.54
CA SER A 375 0.78 12.67 -19.30
C SER A 375 0.61 13.66 -18.16
N ASP A 376 -0.04 13.23 -17.10
CA ASP A 376 -0.25 14.02 -15.90
C ASP A 376 0.83 13.70 -14.86
N TYR A 377 1.54 14.74 -14.42
CA TYR A 377 2.61 14.62 -13.43
C TYR A 377 2.19 15.21 -12.09
N TYR A 378 2.32 14.42 -11.03
CA TYR A 378 2.06 14.84 -9.64
C TYR A 378 3.34 14.77 -8.82
N ARG A 379 3.82 15.89 -8.26
CA ARG A 379 5.00 15.94 -7.41
C ARG A 379 4.60 15.92 -5.94
N PHE A 380 5.19 15.03 -5.16
CA PHE A 380 5.02 14.95 -3.72
C PHE A 380 6.36 14.72 -3.01
N THR A 381 6.39 14.91 -1.69
CA THR A 381 7.57 14.65 -0.86
C THR A 381 7.24 13.61 0.19
N VAL A 382 8.13 12.63 0.33
CA VAL A 382 8.10 11.65 1.40
C VAL A 382 9.14 12.09 2.44
N PRO A 383 8.73 12.47 3.66
CA PRO A 383 9.65 13.05 4.63
C PRO A 383 10.60 12.01 5.26
N PHE A 384 10.23 10.73 5.21
CA PHE A 384 10.98 9.60 5.78
C PHE A 384 10.92 8.40 4.82
N ALA A 385 11.69 7.34 5.06
CA ALA A 385 11.49 6.12 4.30
C ALA A 385 10.05 5.61 4.49
N SER A 386 9.35 5.31 3.40
CA SER A 386 7.94 4.91 3.42
C SER A 386 7.61 3.99 2.25
N ARG A 387 6.58 3.16 2.43
CA ARG A 387 5.91 2.50 1.32
C ARG A 387 4.97 3.49 0.67
N VAL A 388 5.14 3.72 -0.63
CA VAL A 388 4.23 4.53 -1.44
C VAL A 388 3.33 3.59 -2.20
N ASP A 389 2.03 3.77 -2.02
CA ASP A 389 0.99 3.08 -2.78
C ASP A 389 0.26 4.10 -3.64
N VAL A 390 0.14 3.81 -4.93
CA VAL A 390 -0.59 4.63 -5.89
C VAL A 390 -1.52 3.72 -6.67
N THR A 391 -2.79 4.09 -6.76
CA THR A 391 -3.79 3.40 -7.57
C THR A 391 -4.49 4.41 -8.46
N VAL A 392 -4.61 4.07 -9.74
CA VAL A 392 -5.38 4.80 -10.73
C VAL A 392 -6.51 3.90 -11.21
N ASN A 393 -7.75 4.39 -11.25
CA ASN A 393 -8.88 3.67 -11.83
C ASN A 393 -9.49 4.46 -12.99
N PHE A 394 -9.80 3.78 -14.08
CA PHE A 394 -10.30 4.33 -15.34
C PHE A 394 -11.17 3.30 -16.07
N THR A 395 -11.73 3.66 -17.23
CA THR A 395 -12.47 2.72 -18.07
C THR A 395 -11.65 2.36 -19.30
N HIS A 396 -11.08 1.15 -19.34
CA HIS A 396 -10.17 0.73 -20.41
C HIS A 396 -10.82 0.76 -21.81
N ALA A 397 -12.15 0.59 -21.91
CA ALA A 397 -12.86 0.68 -23.17
C ALA A 397 -12.80 2.06 -23.86
N PHE A 398 -12.43 3.12 -23.13
CA PHE A 398 -12.26 4.48 -23.68
C PHE A 398 -10.81 4.83 -24.01
N GLY A 399 -9.86 3.97 -23.65
CA GLY A 399 -8.44 4.23 -23.80
C GLY A 399 -7.64 3.62 -22.67
N ASP A 400 -6.43 3.16 -22.97
CA ASP A 400 -5.55 2.53 -21.99
C ASP A 400 -4.74 3.57 -21.24
N VAL A 401 -4.70 3.48 -19.91
CA VAL A 401 -4.03 4.44 -19.02
C VAL A 401 -3.03 3.70 -18.17
N ASP A 402 -1.77 4.11 -18.27
CA ASP A 402 -0.65 3.58 -17.53
C ASP A 402 -0.28 4.46 -16.33
N LEU A 403 0.44 3.87 -15.39
CA LEU A 403 0.94 4.52 -14.18
C LEU A 403 2.43 4.23 -13.99
N ASP A 404 3.21 5.27 -13.71
CA ASP A 404 4.53 5.08 -13.13
C ASP A 404 4.86 6.05 -11.99
N LEU A 405 5.78 5.59 -11.13
CA LEU A 405 6.38 6.35 -10.05
C LEU A 405 7.84 6.62 -10.40
N ARG A 406 8.26 7.87 -10.20
CA ARG A 406 9.58 8.37 -10.59
C ARG A 406 10.26 9.13 -9.47
N ASN A 407 11.58 9.12 -9.48
CA ASN A 407 12.41 9.91 -8.57
C ASN A 407 12.62 11.35 -9.09
N SER A 408 13.32 12.18 -8.31
CA SER A 408 13.62 13.56 -8.65
C SER A 408 14.48 13.75 -9.92
N GLY A 409 15.21 12.72 -10.34
CA GLY A 409 15.97 12.70 -11.59
C GLY A 409 15.18 12.15 -12.79
N ASN A 410 13.85 12.00 -12.68
CA ASN A 410 12.98 11.38 -13.69
C ASN A 410 13.29 9.88 -13.94
N GLY A 411 14.04 9.23 -13.06
CA GLY A 411 14.31 7.80 -13.12
C GLY A 411 13.11 7.00 -12.62
N LEU A 412 12.84 5.87 -13.28
CA LEU A 412 11.74 4.97 -12.93
C LEU A 412 12.00 4.30 -11.57
N VAL A 413 10.99 4.31 -10.69
CA VAL A 413 10.99 3.65 -9.38
C VAL A 413 10.06 2.43 -9.38
N GLY A 414 8.90 2.55 -10.03
CA GLY A 414 7.96 1.45 -10.26
C GLY A 414 6.94 1.84 -11.32
N SER A 415 6.33 0.86 -11.99
CA SER A 415 5.33 1.09 -13.05
C SER A 415 4.28 -0.01 -13.05
N SER A 416 3.13 0.32 -13.61
CA SER A 416 2.01 -0.57 -13.87
C SER A 416 1.45 -0.18 -15.24
N THR A 417 1.43 -1.13 -16.17
CA THR A 417 1.05 -0.93 -17.58
C THR A 417 0.11 -2.05 -18.06
N GLY A 418 -0.82 -2.45 -17.20
CA GLY A 418 -1.83 -3.45 -17.52
C GLY A 418 -2.90 -2.91 -18.47
N THR A 419 -3.79 -3.81 -18.92
CA THR A 419 -4.94 -3.47 -19.79
C THR A 419 -6.25 -3.53 -19.00
N GLY A 420 -6.17 -3.37 -17.68
CA GLY A 420 -7.32 -3.45 -16.78
C GLY A 420 -8.01 -2.10 -16.64
N ASN A 421 -9.06 -2.04 -15.83
CA ASN A 421 -9.69 -0.77 -15.44
C ASN A 421 -8.96 -0.08 -14.26
N SER A 422 -7.76 -0.56 -13.91
CA SER A 422 -6.98 -0.03 -12.80
C SER A 422 -5.50 -0.34 -12.95
N GLU A 423 -4.65 0.63 -12.65
CA GLU A 423 -3.22 0.47 -12.50
C GLU A 423 -2.79 0.74 -11.06
N SER A 424 -1.81 0.00 -10.55
CA SER A 424 -1.34 0.21 -9.18
C SER A 424 0.16 -0.04 -9.02
N VAL A 425 0.83 0.87 -8.31
CA VAL A 425 2.24 0.77 -7.95
C VAL A 425 2.37 0.79 -6.44
N SER A 426 3.14 -0.16 -5.90
CA SER A 426 3.42 -0.27 -4.47
C SER A 426 4.91 -0.52 -4.25
N VAL A 427 5.63 0.46 -3.70
CA VAL A 427 7.09 0.42 -3.61
C VAL A 427 7.61 1.16 -2.39
N HIS A 428 8.66 0.62 -1.78
CA HIS A 428 9.36 1.30 -0.69
C HIS A 428 10.36 2.30 -1.24
N VAL A 429 10.33 3.51 -0.70
CA VAL A 429 11.18 4.60 -1.13
C VAL A 429 11.80 5.30 0.07
N ALA A 430 13.04 5.77 -0.08
CA ALA A 430 13.70 6.60 0.92
C ALA A 430 13.06 7.99 1.00
N ALA A 431 13.39 8.76 2.05
CA ALA A 431 12.99 10.15 2.16
C ALA A 431 13.45 10.95 0.91
N GLY A 432 12.55 11.73 0.32
CA GLY A 432 12.85 12.46 -0.90
C GLY A 432 11.63 12.95 -1.66
N THR A 433 11.88 13.54 -2.82
CA THR A 433 10.84 14.02 -3.74
C THR A 433 10.61 13.00 -4.85
N TYR A 434 9.34 12.68 -5.07
CA TYR A 434 8.90 11.70 -6.06
C TYR A 434 7.77 12.29 -6.92
N TYR A 435 7.55 11.63 -8.05
CA TYR A 435 6.59 12.03 -9.07
C TYR A 435 5.73 10.84 -9.44
N ILE A 436 4.43 11.02 -9.49
CA ILE A 436 3.50 10.09 -10.13
C ILE A 436 3.31 10.59 -11.56
N ARG A 437 3.43 9.71 -12.54
CA ARG A 437 3.00 9.98 -13.92
C ARG A 437 1.83 9.06 -14.26
N VAL A 438 0.70 9.65 -14.63
CA VAL A 438 -0.43 8.95 -15.22
C VAL A 438 -0.45 9.32 -16.70
N TYR A 439 -0.47 8.36 -17.60
CA TYR A 439 -0.32 8.66 -19.03
C TYR A 439 -1.10 7.68 -19.91
N GLY A 440 -1.56 8.16 -21.06
CA GLY A 440 -2.24 7.31 -22.03
C GLY A 440 -1.27 6.39 -22.79
N PHE A 441 -1.61 5.10 -22.95
CA PHE A 441 -0.83 4.15 -23.76
C PHE A 441 -1.39 4.06 -25.20
N GLY A 442 -0.59 4.49 -26.19
CA GLY A 442 -0.96 4.45 -27.61
C GLY A 442 -1.72 5.68 -28.11
N GLY A 443 -2.47 5.54 -29.21
CA GLY A 443 -3.40 6.56 -29.71
C GLY A 443 -4.83 6.24 -29.31
N GLY A 444 -5.67 7.24 -29.04
CA GLY A 444 -7.01 7.06 -28.46
C GLY A 444 -6.99 6.79 -26.95
N SER A 445 -6.06 7.42 -26.22
CA SER A 445 -5.77 7.12 -24.81
C SER A 445 -6.24 8.21 -23.85
N CYS A 446 -7.00 9.18 -24.33
CA CYS A 446 -7.70 10.12 -23.47
C CYS A 446 -8.79 9.43 -22.66
N ASN A 447 -8.81 9.69 -21.36
CA ASN A 447 -9.68 8.99 -20.44
C ASN A 447 -9.99 9.85 -19.23
N ARG A 448 -11.09 9.53 -18.54
CA ARG A 448 -11.31 10.00 -17.17
C ARG A 448 -10.78 8.98 -16.20
N TYR A 449 -10.09 9.46 -15.18
CA TYR A 449 -9.56 8.59 -14.15
C TYR A 449 -9.72 9.17 -12.75
N SER A 450 -9.55 8.30 -11.78
CA SER A 450 -9.41 8.64 -10.37
C SER A 450 -8.05 8.18 -9.89
N ILE A 451 -7.44 8.94 -8.98
CA ILE A 451 -6.18 8.59 -8.34
C ILE A 451 -6.36 8.54 -6.82
N SER A 452 -5.77 7.53 -6.20
CA SER A 452 -5.48 7.50 -4.78
C SER A 452 -4.00 7.22 -4.56
N ALA A 453 -3.38 7.94 -3.63
CA ALA A 453 -2.00 7.71 -3.27
C ALA A 453 -1.76 7.91 -1.77
N THR A 454 -0.95 7.05 -1.16
CA THR A 454 -0.57 7.11 0.25
C THR A 454 0.93 6.89 0.40
N ALA A 455 1.50 7.43 1.48
CA ALA A 455 2.85 7.12 1.92
C ALA A 455 2.78 6.66 3.38
N THR A 456 3.11 5.41 3.64
CA THR A 456 3.08 4.80 4.97
C THR A 456 4.51 4.53 5.46
N PRO A 457 4.93 5.11 6.60
CA PRO A 457 6.24 4.81 7.18
C PRO A 457 6.40 3.33 7.51
N ALA A 458 7.65 2.88 7.72
CA ALA A 458 7.96 1.48 8.03
C ALA A 458 7.19 0.98 9.29
N PRO A 459 6.46 -0.14 9.22
CA PRO A 459 5.83 -0.70 10.40
C PRO A 459 6.88 -1.33 11.32
N VAL A 460 6.72 -1.14 12.62
CA VAL A 460 7.62 -1.66 13.66
C VAL A 460 6.84 -2.39 14.73
N SER A 461 7.34 -3.56 15.16
CA SER A 461 6.79 -4.35 16.24
C SER A 461 7.87 -4.74 17.25
N ILE A 462 7.45 -5.20 18.44
CA ILE A 462 8.34 -5.65 19.51
C ILE A 462 7.92 -7.01 20.04
N THR A 463 8.89 -7.88 20.31
CA THR A 463 8.67 -9.16 20.98
C THR A 463 9.70 -9.34 22.10
N ALA A 464 9.33 -10.04 23.17
CA ALA A 464 10.29 -10.52 24.16
C ALA A 464 10.88 -11.84 23.64
N THR A 465 11.99 -11.76 22.90
CA THR A 465 12.68 -12.94 22.36
C THR A 465 13.35 -13.76 23.45
N ASP A 466 13.69 -13.12 24.55
CA ASP A 466 14.06 -13.78 25.80
C ASP A 466 13.25 -13.13 26.94
N PRO A 467 12.11 -13.72 27.33
CA PRO A 467 11.20 -13.13 28.30
C PRO A 467 11.65 -13.34 29.76
N GLY A 468 12.71 -14.12 30.02
CA GLY A 468 13.14 -14.46 31.38
C GLY A 468 14.49 -13.84 31.72
N ALA A 469 14.53 -13.02 32.77
CA ALA A 469 15.75 -12.50 33.37
C ALA A 469 15.85 -13.00 34.83
N ALA A 470 17.05 -13.12 35.37
CA ALA A 470 17.28 -13.48 36.76
C ALA A 470 18.48 -12.73 37.34
N GLU A 471 18.29 -12.19 38.54
CA GLU A 471 19.34 -11.46 39.28
C GLU A 471 20.48 -12.38 39.68
N VAL A 472 20.14 -13.60 40.10
CA VAL A 472 21.12 -14.63 40.42
C VAL A 472 21.66 -15.25 39.13
N GLY A 473 22.98 -15.25 39.00
CA GLY A 473 23.68 -15.78 37.83
C GLY A 473 23.74 -14.82 36.64
N GLY A 474 23.15 -13.62 36.75
CA GLY A 474 23.26 -12.55 35.74
C GLY A 474 22.55 -12.88 34.42
N ASN A 475 21.47 -13.67 34.45
CA ASN A 475 20.71 -14.01 33.26
C ASN A 475 19.92 -12.78 32.78
N THR A 476 20.25 -12.25 31.60
CA THR A 476 19.58 -11.09 31.02
C THR A 476 18.30 -11.48 30.30
N GLY A 477 17.30 -10.59 30.27
CA GLY A 477 16.17 -10.70 29.34
C GLY A 477 16.40 -9.84 28.09
N THR A 478 15.72 -10.13 26.98
CA THR A 478 15.91 -9.40 25.72
C THR A 478 14.58 -9.19 24.98
N PHE A 479 14.29 -7.93 24.66
CA PHE A 479 13.31 -7.57 23.65
C PHE A 479 13.98 -7.44 22.28
N THR A 480 13.29 -7.84 21.21
CA THR A 480 13.70 -7.58 19.84
C THR A 480 12.67 -6.68 19.17
N VAL A 481 13.12 -5.50 18.76
CA VAL A 481 12.33 -4.59 17.91
C VAL A 481 12.60 -4.96 16.45
N THR A 482 11.54 -5.12 15.66
CA THR A 482 11.61 -5.52 14.25
C THR A 482 10.90 -4.48 13.38
N ARG A 483 11.51 -4.11 12.24
CA ARG A 483 10.87 -3.32 11.18
C ARG A 483 10.59 -4.16 9.94
N ALA A 484 9.52 -3.86 9.22
CA ALA A 484 9.31 -4.34 7.86
C ALA A 484 9.57 -3.23 6.82
N GLY A 485 9.89 -3.61 5.59
CA GLY A 485 10.13 -2.67 4.49
C GLY A 485 11.61 -2.34 4.28
N ASP A 486 11.89 -1.12 3.83
CA ASP A 486 13.24 -0.70 3.46
C ASP A 486 14.21 -0.65 4.65
N THR A 487 15.38 -1.26 4.47
CA THR A 487 16.45 -1.26 5.46
C THR A 487 17.62 -0.34 5.09
N SER A 488 17.57 0.35 3.95
CA SER A 488 18.70 1.14 3.41
C SER A 488 19.20 2.26 4.33
N THR A 489 18.33 2.82 5.17
CA THR A 489 18.67 3.84 6.17
C THR A 489 18.55 3.29 7.59
N SER A 490 19.32 3.88 8.51
CA SER A 490 19.14 3.63 9.95
C SER A 490 17.79 4.16 10.44
N LEU A 491 17.21 3.49 11.44
CA LEU A 491 15.94 3.85 12.07
C LEU A 491 16.08 3.84 13.59
N THR A 492 15.79 4.95 14.25
CA THR A 492 15.72 5.04 15.72
C THR A 492 14.27 4.93 16.16
N VAL A 493 13.98 3.93 16.98
CA VAL A 493 12.65 3.64 17.51
C VAL A 493 12.61 4.01 18.99
N PHE A 494 11.65 4.84 19.37
CA PHE A 494 11.42 5.27 20.75
C PHE A 494 10.44 4.33 21.46
N TYR A 495 10.64 4.17 22.77
CA TYR A 495 9.79 3.35 23.62
C TYR A 495 9.71 3.93 25.03
N THR A 496 8.62 3.59 25.73
CA THR A 496 8.48 3.83 27.16
C THR A 496 8.66 2.53 27.92
N VAL A 497 9.14 2.63 29.16
CA VAL A 497 9.33 1.49 30.05
C VAL A 497 8.35 1.61 31.23
N GLY A 498 7.68 0.52 31.55
CA GLY A 498 6.84 0.36 32.73
C GLY A 498 6.99 -1.05 33.31
N GLY A 499 6.00 -1.50 34.07
CA GLY A 499 6.07 -2.77 34.80
C GLY A 499 6.14 -2.55 36.30
N THR A 500 6.56 -3.57 37.05
CA THR A 500 6.73 -3.50 38.51
C THR A 500 8.16 -3.26 38.93
N ALA A 501 9.14 -3.65 38.10
CA ALA A 501 10.56 -3.43 38.36
C ALA A 501 10.93 -1.94 38.19
N THR A 502 11.68 -1.44 39.15
CA THR A 502 12.28 -0.11 39.28
C THR A 502 13.65 -0.05 38.58
N PRO A 503 13.85 0.91 37.65
CA PRO A 503 15.16 1.12 37.03
C PRO A 503 16.25 1.47 38.04
N ASP A 504 17.44 0.92 37.82
CA ASP A 504 18.67 1.03 38.62
C ASP A 504 18.60 0.46 40.04
N ALA A 505 17.43 -0.04 40.48
CA ALA A 505 17.29 -0.95 41.62
C ALA A 505 17.32 -2.40 41.15
N ASP A 506 16.43 -2.77 40.21
CA ASP A 506 16.20 -4.19 39.85
C ASP A 506 16.82 -4.54 38.47
N TYR A 507 17.06 -3.52 37.63
CA TYR A 507 17.77 -3.66 36.35
C TYR A 507 18.45 -2.36 35.93
N THR A 508 19.51 -2.45 35.11
CA THR A 508 20.17 -1.26 34.55
C THR A 508 19.20 -0.45 33.69
N GLY A 509 19.03 0.85 33.99
CA GLY A 509 18.09 1.72 33.31
C GLY A 509 18.21 1.71 31.78
N LEU A 510 17.08 1.53 31.10
CA LEU A 510 17.02 1.49 29.63
C LEU A 510 16.98 2.90 29.03
N PRO A 511 17.62 3.14 27.86
CA PRO A 511 17.78 4.49 27.28
C PRO A 511 16.52 5.12 26.65
N GLY A 512 15.38 4.41 26.62
CA GLY A 512 14.14 4.89 26.00
C GLY A 512 14.12 4.93 24.46
N SER A 513 15.19 4.46 23.81
CA SER A 513 15.24 4.30 22.36
C SER A 513 16.21 3.21 21.93
N VAL A 514 15.96 2.61 20.76
CA VAL A 514 16.84 1.62 20.13
C VAL A 514 17.06 2.00 18.67
N THR A 515 18.30 1.87 18.20
CA THR A 515 18.65 2.19 16.80
C THR A 515 18.91 0.92 16.02
N MET A 516 18.16 0.73 14.94
CA MET A 516 18.43 -0.25 13.89
C MET A 516 19.37 0.40 12.85
N PRO A 517 20.61 -0.08 12.68
CA PRO A 517 21.52 0.43 11.65
C PRO A 517 20.99 0.23 10.23
N ALA A 518 21.57 0.95 9.26
CA ALA A 518 21.34 0.67 7.85
C ALA A 518 21.70 -0.79 7.52
N GLY A 519 20.84 -1.46 6.77
CA GLY A 519 20.89 -2.90 6.45
C GLY A 519 20.22 -3.81 7.48
N SER A 520 19.92 -3.34 8.70
CA SER A 520 19.33 -4.17 9.76
C SER A 520 17.80 -4.06 9.80
N SER A 521 17.10 -5.19 9.88
CA SER A 521 15.64 -5.25 10.08
C SER A 521 15.23 -5.39 11.55
N SER A 522 16.17 -5.56 12.48
CA SER A 522 15.89 -5.67 13.90
C SER A 522 17.00 -5.11 14.78
N ALA A 523 16.67 -4.80 16.03
CA ALA A 523 17.63 -4.42 17.06
C ALA A 523 17.18 -4.90 18.46
N PRO A 524 18.10 -5.35 19.31
CA PRO A 524 17.78 -5.81 20.66
C PRO A 524 17.71 -4.64 21.67
N ILE A 525 16.86 -4.80 22.69
CA ILE A 525 16.86 -4.04 23.94
C ILE A 525 17.09 -5.06 25.06
N VAL A 526 18.23 -4.98 25.74
CA VAL A 526 18.65 -5.96 26.75
C VAL A 526 18.31 -5.45 28.14
N VAL A 527 17.56 -6.23 28.90
CA VAL A 527 17.28 -6.03 30.33
C VAL A 527 18.36 -6.76 31.12
N THR A 528 19.22 -6.01 31.80
CA THR A 528 20.29 -6.56 32.65
C THR A 528 19.88 -6.40 34.11
N PRO A 529 19.49 -7.49 34.80
CA PRO A 529 19.12 -7.43 36.21
C PRO A 529 20.26 -6.92 37.09
N VAL A 530 19.91 -6.27 38.19
CA VAL A 530 20.83 -5.82 39.23
C VAL A 530 20.57 -6.68 40.46
N LEU A 531 21.59 -7.39 40.93
CA LEU A 531 21.51 -8.15 42.18
C LEU A 531 21.79 -7.20 43.35
N ASP A 532 20.79 -6.93 44.19
CA ASP A 532 20.88 -5.91 45.23
C ASP A 532 20.73 -6.43 46.68
N GLY A 533 20.33 -7.70 46.84
CA GLY A 533 20.18 -8.33 48.15
C GLY A 533 18.84 -8.03 48.84
N LEU A 534 17.86 -7.49 48.13
CA LEU A 534 16.50 -7.35 48.63
C LEU A 534 15.63 -8.49 48.11
N ALA A 535 14.65 -8.90 48.93
CA ALA A 535 13.67 -9.90 48.54
C ALA A 535 12.41 -9.20 48.06
N GLU A 536 12.20 -9.20 46.74
CA GLU A 536 11.18 -8.38 46.07
C GLU A 536 10.19 -9.23 45.27
N GLY A 537 10.55 -10.50 45.04
CA GLY A 537 9.73 -11.45 44.31
C GLY A 537 9.90 -11.33 42.79
N THR A 538 8.97 -11.89 42.02
CA THR A 538 9.05 -11.80 40.55
C THR A 538 8.47 -10.47 40.08
N GLU A 539 9.26 -9.75 39.31
CA GLU A 539 8.90 -8.45 38.78
C GLU A 539 8.85 -8.43 37.25
N SER A 540 8.31 -7.35 36.69
CA SER A 540 8.14 -7.19 35.26
C SER A 540 8.75 -5.90 34.75
N VAL A 541 9.40 -5.99 33.59
CA VAL A 541 9.77 -4.87 32.74
C VAL A 541 8.89 -4.94 31.49
N ILE A 542 8.11 -3.89 31.23
CA ILE A 542 7.22 -3.79 30.06
C ILE A 542 7.74 -2.67 29.18
N VAL A 543 8.16 -3.02 27.96
CA VAL A 543 8.55 -2.04 26.93
C VAL A 543 7.38 -1.82 25.98
N THR A 544 6.99 -0.56 25.77
CA THR A 544 5.93 -0.16 24.84
C THR A 544 6.49 0.79 23.79
N LEU A 545 6.37 0.42 22.51
CA LEU A 545 6.81 1.25 21.38
C LEU A 545 5.98 2.53 21.31
N SER A 546 6.66 3.66 21.14
CA SER A 546 6.04 4.97 20.95
C SER A 546 6.03 5.35 19.46
N PRO A 547 4.99 6.00 18.93
CA PRO A 547 5.02 6.58 17.59
C PRO A 547 6.19 7.54 17.44
N GLY A 548 6.79 7.57 16.26
CA GLY A 548 7.94 8.41 16.01
C GLY A 548 8.14 8.72 14.54
N THR A 549 9.26 9.36 14.26
CA THR A 549 9.60 9.84 12.93
C THR A 549 10.12 8.71 12.05
N GLY A 550 9.46 8.45 10.92
CA GLY A 550 9.89 7.46 9.94
C GLY A 550 9.50 6.01 10.22
N TYR A 551 8.62 5.78 11.20
CA TYR A 551 8.04 4.48 11.48
C TYR A 551 6.66 4.60 12.14
N THR A 552 5.91 3.50 12.09
CA THR A 552 4.62 3.39 12.79
C THR A 552 4.62 2.11 13.63
N PRO A 553 4.36 2.17 14.95
CA PRO A 553 4.16 0.96 15.74
C PRO A 553 2.95 0.16 15.27
N GLU A 554 3.13 -1.13 15.05
CA GLU A 554 2.07 -2.09 14.74
C GLU A 554 2.09 -3.24 15.75
N ALA A 555 0.94 -3.89 15.92
CA ALA A 555 0.80 -4.96 16.91
C ALA A 555 1.75 -6.14 16.59
N PRO A 556 2.48 -6.69 17.59
CA PRO A 556 2.53 -6.26 18.99
C PRO A 556 3.34 -4.97 19.22
N THR A 557 2.74 -4.01 19.93
CA THR A 557 3.38 -2.72 20.29
C THR A 557 3.96 -2.70 21.70
N SER A 558 3.75 -3.75 22.49
CA SER A 558 4.38 -3.93 23.80
C SER A 558 4.79 -5.37 24.03
N ALA A 559 5.81 -5.55 24.87
CA ALA A 559 6.31 -6.85 25.28
C ALA A 559 6.75 -6.81 26.75
N THR A 560 6.77 -7.97 27.40
CA THR A 560 7.13 -8.11 28.81
C THR A 560 8.31 -9.05 28.99
N VAL A 561 9.29 -8.63 29.79
CA VAL A 561 10.33 -9.47 30.38
C VAL A 561 10.05 -9.57 31.87
N THR A 562 10.17 -10.75 32.46
CA THR A 562 10.06 -10.96 33.90
C THR A 562 11.44 -11.11 34.52
N ILE A 563 11.72 -10.37 35.58
CA ILE A 563 12.92 -10.50 36.40
C ILE A 563 12.56 -11.40 37.59
N VAL A 564 13.27 -12.51 37.72
CA VAL A 564 13.08 -13.45 38.82
C VAL A 564 14.19 -13.24 39.85
N ASP A 565 13.79 -12.85 41.05
CA ASP A 565 14.62 -12.80 42.25
C ASP A 565 15.09 -14.23 42.66
N GLY A 566 16.18 -14.34 43.39
CA GLY A 566 16.69 -15.60 43.95
C GLY A 566 15.98 -16.02 45.25
N PRO A 567 16.16 -17.27 45.70
CA PRO A 567 15.84 -17.65 47.09
C PRO A 567 16.70 -16.92 48.12
N ASP A 568 16.15 -16.67 49.32
CA ASP A 568 16.87 -16.04 50.45
C ASP A 568 16.52 -16.77 51.76
N PHE A 569 17.41 -17.66 52.20
CA PHE A 569 17.29 -18.48 53.40
C PHE A 569 17.89 -17.83 54.64
N TYR A 570 17.05 -17.64 55.65
CA TYR A 570 17.49 -17.16 56.97
C TYR A 570 16.94 -18.02 58.10
N VAL A 571 17.50 -17.84 59.31
CA VAL A 571 17.06 -18.55 60.51
C VAL A 571 16.34 -17.58 61.48
N PRO A 572 15.00 -17.47 61.45
CA PRO A 572 14.25 -16.60 62.37
C PRO A 572 14.35 -17.05 63.83
N SER A 573 14.41 -18.36 64.12
CA SER A 573 14.44 -18.85 65.50
C SER A 573 15.11 -20.21 65.61
N PHE A 574 15.77 -20.46 66.75
CA PHE A 574 16.19 -21.79 67.14
C PHE A 574 16.35 -21.93 68.65
N THR A 575 16.36 -23.17 69.15
CA THR A 575 16.58 -23.48 70.58
C THR A 575 17.78 -24.41 70.77
N ALA A 576 18.56 -24.13 71.82
CA ALA A 576 19.63 -24.97 72.32
C ALA A 576 19.75 -24.79 73.85
N PRO A 577 20.23 -25.80 74.60
CA PRO A 577 20.46 -25.67 76.03
C PRO A 577 21.61 -24.70 76.34
N ALA A 578 21.57 -24.06 77.52
CA ALA A 578 22.62 -23.14 77.95
C ALA A 578 23.88 -23.86 78.49
N VAL A 579 23.70 -25.11 78.95
CA VAL A 579 24.76 -25.96 79.48
C VAL A 579 24.58 -27.36 78.91
N SER A 580 25.68 -28.05 78.64
CA SER A 580 25.65 -29.45 78.24
C SER A 580 26.96 -30.11 78.62
N GLY A 581 27.05 -31.39 78.30
CA GLY A 581 28.14 -32.26 78.66
C GLY A 581 28.76 -32.95 77.46
N ARG A 582 29.98 -33.47 77.60
CA ARG A 582 30.64 -34.24 76.53
C ARG A 582 29.91 -35.57 76.30
N GLY A 583 29.62 -35.90 75.05
CA GLY A 583 28.86 -37.11 74.66
C GLY A 583 27.37 -37.01 74.91
N VAL A 584 26.86 -35.84 75.30
CA VAL A 584 25.45 -35.64 75.63
C VAL A 584 24.68 -35.31 74.37
N THR A 585 23.61 -36.06 74.18
CA THR A 585 22.66 -35.83 73.11
C THR A 585 21.55 -34.90 73.57
N PHE A 586 21.25 -33.89 72.75
CA PHE A 586 20.11 -33.00 72.93
C PHE A 586 19.50 -32.64 71.57
N SER A 587 18.30 -32.08 71.59
CA SER A 587 17.62 -31.62 70.38
C SER A 587 17.81 -30.13 70.18
N VAL A 588 18.17 -29.74 68.96
CA VAL A 588 18.17 -28.36 68.48
C VAL A 588 16.95 -28.18 67.60
N ASN A 589 15.97 -27.40 68.05
CA ASN A 589 14.79 -27.10 67.25
C ASN A 589 14.97 -25.75 66.56
N ASP A 590 15.03 -25.74 65.24
CA ASP A 590 15.30 -24.57 64.42
C ASP A 590 14.18 -24.34 63.40
N THR A 591 14.06 -23.10 62.94
CA THR A 591 13.17 -22.71 61.85
C THR A 591 14.02 -22.13 60.74
N THR A 592 13.94 -22.73 59.55
CA THR A 592 14.49 -22.19 58.31
C THR A 592 13.37 -21.48 57.56
N ALA A 593 13.60 -20.26 57.11
CA ALA A 593 12.63 -19.46 56.38
C ALA A 593 13.22 -19.04 55.03
N ASN A 594 12.36 -18.83 54.04
CA ASN A 594 12.73 -18.28 52.74
C ASN A 594 12.04 -16.92 52.54
N SER A 595 12.78 -15.82 52.46
CA SER A 595 12.26 -14.48 52.16
C SER A 595 12.12 -14.21 50.67
N GLY A 596 12.92 -14.89 49.82
CA GLY A 596 13.02 -14.65 48.38
C GLY A 596 12.08 -15.53 47.53
N SER A 597 12.50 -15.82 46.30
CA SER A 597 11.73 -16.66 45.36
C SER A 597 11.69 -18.14 45.77
N PRO A 598 10.79 -18.97 45.21
CA PRO A 598 10.67 -20.37 45.57
C PRO A 598 12.01 -21.12 45.45
N SER A 599 12.41 -21.76 46.55
CA SER A 599 13.67 -22.48 46.64
C SER A 599 13.51 -23.97 46.32
N PRO A 600 14.56 -24.63 45.77
CA PRO A 600 14.64 -26.08 45.77
C PRO A 600 14.87 -26.62 47.19
N VAL A 601 14.95 -27.95 47.33
CA VAL A 601 15.30 -28.57 48.62
C VAL A 601 16.68 -28.09 49.09
N SER A 602 16.81 -27.80 50.39
CA SER A 602 18.07 -27.38 51.01
C SER A 602 18.36 -28.18 52.28
N THR A 603 19.44 -27.86 52.98
CA THR A 603 19.82 -28.53 54.23
C THR A 603 20.22 -27.51 55.28
N THR A 604 19.74 -27.66 56.50
CA THR A 604 20.20 -26.86 57.65
C THR A 604 21.23 -27.65 58.44
N GLY A 605 22.40 -27.06 58.68
CA GLY A 605 23.46 -27.65 59.50
C GLY A 605 23.48 -27.09 60.92
N VAL A 606 23.85 -27.93 61.89
CA VAL A 606 24.06 -27.54 63.29
C VAL A 606 25.54 -27.72 63.65
N TYR A 607 26.18 -26.66 64.10
CA TYR A 607 27.61 -26.59 64.39
C TYR A 607 27.89 -26.38 65.87
N LEU A 608 29.02 -26.91 66.32
CA LEU A 608 29.69 -26.48 67.55
C LEU A 608 30.91 -25.64 67.17
N SER A 609 30.92 -24.39 67.61
CA SER A 609 32.00 -23.43 67.35
C SER A 609 32.60 -22.87 68.64
N THR A 610 33.84 -22.41 68.56
CA THR A 610 34.49 -21.62 69.62
C THR A 610 34.16 -20.13 69.52
N ASN A 611 33.61 -19.68 68.39
CA ASN A 611 33.23 -18.30 68.13
C ASN A 611 31.76 -18.24 67.63
N SER A 612 31.28 -17.04 67.28
CA SER A 612 29.87 -16.84 66.89
C SER A 612 29.59 -16.98 65.39
N ALA A 613 30.60 -17.29 64.58
CA ALA A 613 30.51 -17.46 63.13
C ALA A 613 30.77 -18.92 62.74
N VAL A 614 30.33 -19.31 61.54
CA VAL A 614 30.67 -20.61 60.97
C VAL A 614 31.91 -20.48 60.09
N ASP A 615 32.95 -21.26 60.38
CA ASP A 615 34.18 -21.36 59.60
C ASP A 615 34.66 -22.82 59.47
N GLY A 616 35.74 -23.05 58.72
CA GLY A 616 36.25 -24.39 58.45
C GLY A 616 36.81 -25.14 59.68
N SER A 617 36.96 -24.47 60.83
CA SER A 617 37.41 -25.09 62.08
C SER A 617 36.26 -25.64 62.94
N ASP A 618 35.01 -25.34 62.57
CA ASP A 618 33.85 -25.74 63.36
C ASP A 618 33.44 -27.18 63.14
N THR A 619 32.87 -27.77 64.19
CA THR A 619 32.42 -29.16 64.14
C THR A 619 30.95 -29.22 63.74
N LEU A 620 30.65 -29.78 62.56
CA LEU A 620 29.29 -30.14 62.17
C LEU A 620 28.78 -31.27 63.07
N LEU A 621 27.75 -30.98 63.87
CA LEU A 621 27.13 -31.93 64.80
C LEU A 621 26.00 -32.75 64.15
N GLY A 622 25.31 -32.18 63.17
CA GLY A 622 24.20 -32.81 62.48
C GLY A 622 23.56 -31.92 61.43
N THR A 623 22.71 -32.51 60.60
CA THR A 623 22.02 -31.82 59.51
C THR A 623 20.55 -32.22 59.48
N ARG A 624 19.71 -31.32 58.97
CA ARG A 624 18.28 -31.55 58.75
C ARG A 624 17.92 -31.12 57.33
N SER A 625 17.24 -32.01 56.60
CA SER A 625 16.71 -31.65 55.27
C SER A 625 15.59 -30.62 55.41
N VAL A 626 15.59 -29.65 54.51
CA VAL A 626 14.56 -28.63 54.34
C VAL A 626 13.92 -28.89 52.97
N PRO A 627 12.60 -29.16 52.90
CA PRO A 627 11.93 -29.29 51.61
C PRO A 627 11.96 -27.97 50.85
N ALA A 628 11.64 -28.00 49.56
CA ALA A 628 11.46 -26.79 48.76
C ALA A 628 10.51 -25.80 49.48
N LEU A 629 10.96 -24.56 49.65
CA LEU A 629 10.17 -23.52 50.32
C LEU A 629 9.67 -22.51 49.30
N ALA A 630 8.35 -22.35 49.22
CA ALA A 630 7.76 -21.20 48.54
C ALA A 630 8.19 -19.88 49.19
N THR A 631 7.97 -18.76 48.51
CA THR A 631 8.21 -17.41 49.05
C THR A 631 7.48 -17.20 50.37
N GLY A 632 8.20 -16.69 51.38
CA GLY A 632 7.70 -16.47 52.74
C GLY A 632 7.44 -17.74 53.55
N ALA A 633 7.65 -18.93 52.99
CA ALA A 633 7.41 -20.18 53.70
C ALA A 633 8.51 -20.46 54.72
N THR A 634 8.16 -21.23 55.75
CA THR A 634 9.09 -21.67 56.78
C THR A 634 9.00 -23.17 56.98
N HIS A 635 10.09 -23.76 57.46
CA HIS A 635 10.14 -25.15 57.87
C HIS A 635 10.83 -25.26 59.22
N THR A 636 10.07 -25.69 60.22
CA THR A 636 10.55 -25.91 61.59
C THR A 636 10.79 -27.38 61.83
N GLY A 637 11.91 -27.71 62.45
CA GLY A 637 12.21 -29.09 62.81
C GLY A 637 13.29 -29.21 63.87
N ALA A 638 13.48 -30.44 64.32
CA ALA A 638 14.44 -30.81 65.34
C ALA A 638 15.61 -31.59 64.74
N THR A 639 16.84 -31.19 65.09
CA THR A 639 18.06 -31.93 64.83
C THR A 639 18.58 -32.48 66.15
N THR A 640 18.64 -33.79 66.29
CA THR A 640 19.26 -34.43 67.45
C THR A 640 20.78 -34.42 67.26
N VAL A 641 21.49 -33.76 68.17
CA VAL A 641 22.93 -33.56 68.11
C VAL A 641 23.62 -34.05 69.38
N THR A 642 24.86 -34.50 69.26
CA THR A 642 25.68 -34.96 70.38
C THR A 642 26.93 -34.10 70.50
N ILE A 643 27.23 -33.59 71.70
CA ILE A 643 28.51 -32.90 71.92
C ILE A 643 29.66 -33.90 71.75
N PRO A 644 30.68 -33.60 70.92
CA PRO A 644 31.81 -34.49 70.71
C PRO A 644 32.52 -34.83 72.04
N LEU A 645 32.89 -36.10 72.23
CA LEU A 645 33.66 -36.53 73.42
C LEU A 645 35.02 -35.83 73.55
N ALA A 646 35.58 -35.40 72.41
CA ALA A 646 36.86 -34.69 72.33
C ALA A 646 36.76 -33.18 72.64
N ALA A 647 35.55 -32.59 72.74
CA ALA A 647 35.40 -31.17 73.05
C ALA A 647 36.00 -30.89 74.44
N ALA A 648 36.85 -29.87 74.56
CA ALA A 648 37.40 -29.43 75.84
C ALA A 648 36.32 -28.76 76.70
N ASP A 649 36.53 -28.67 78.02
CA ASP A 649 35.63 -27.92 78.90
C ASP A 649 35.78 -26.42 78.60
N GLY A 650 34.67 -25.70 78.53
CA GLY A 650 34.69 -24.32 78.09
C GLY A 650 33.37 -23.78 77.59
N THR A 651 33.41 -22.56 77.06
CA THR A 651 32.27 -21.89 76.45
C THR A 651 32.37 -22.06 74.94
N TYR A 652 31.28 -22.52 74.33
CA TYR A 652 31.13 -22.72 72.89
C TYR A 652 29.85 -22.04 72.40
N TYR A 653 29.61 -22.12 71.10
CA TYR A 653 28.42 -21.67 70.43
C TYR A 653 27.81 -22.84 69.65
N VAL A 654 26.51 -23.06 69.85
CA VAL A 654 25.72 -23.87 68.91
C VAL A 654 25.24 -22.92 67.84
N ILE A 655 25.60 -23.18 66.58
CA ILE A 655 25.23 -22.36 65.43
C ILE A 655 24.37 -23.20 64.50
N VAL A 656 23.23 -22.67 64.09
CA VAL A 656 22.44 -23.23 62.99
C VAL A 656 22.72 -22.43 61.73
N LYS A 657 22.93 -23.11 60.60
CA LYS A 657 23.18 -22.51 59.30
C LYS A 657 22.19 -23.09 58.28
N ALA A 658 21.28 -22.27 57.78
CA ALA A 658 20.45 -22.60 56.62
C ALA A 658 21.32 -22.72 55.36
N ASP A 659 20.83 -23.46 54.37
CA ASP A 659 21.56 -23.85 53.16
C ASP A 659 23.03 -24.25 53.40
N GLN A 660 23.30 -25.24 54.24
CA GLN A 660 24.62 -25.83 54.35
C GLN A 660 24.82 -26.87 53.23
N PRO A 661 25.90 -26.80 52.41
CA PRO A 661 27.12 -26.01 52.59
C PRO A 661 27.17 -24.57 52.04
N GLY A 662 26.13 -24.08 51.38
CA GLY A 662 26.08 -22.83 50.62
C GLY A 662 25.99 -23.16 49.14
N GLY A 663 25.08 -24.08 48.81
CA GLY A 663 24.96 -24.66 47.47
C GLY A 663 23.93 -23.95 46.61
N ILE A 664 23.00 -23.22 47.24
CA ILE A 664 22.03 -22.37 46.59
C ILE A 664 22.58 -20.96 46.72
N ALA A 665 22.80 -20.29 45.58
CA ALA A 665 23.26 -18.91 45.60
C ALA A 665 22.10 -17.99 45.99
N GLU A 666 22.32 -17.17 47.01
CA GLU A 666 21.32 -16.29 47.61
C GLU A 666 21.73 -14.83 47.43
N PRO A 667 20.77 -13.88 47.31
CA PRO A 667 21.09 -12.46 47.30
C PRO A 667 21.74 -11.99 48.62
N VAL A 668 21.43 -12.66 49.74
CA VAL A 668 21.89 -12.28 51.09
C VAL A 668 22.52 -13.46 51.84
N GLU A 669 23.73 -13.83 51.47
CA GLU A 669 24.48 -14.94 52.10
C GLU A 669 24.88 -14.75 53.57
N ASN A 670 24.62 -13.59 54.17
CA ASN A 670 25.07 -13.26 55.52
C ASN A 670 23.99 -13.45 56.60
N ASN A 671 22.75 -13.81 56.23
CA ASN A 671 21.61 -13.92 57.15
C ASN A 671 21.25 -15.39 57.48
N ASN A 672 21.97 -16.36 56.90
CA ASN A 672 21.66 -17.79 56.96
C ASN A 672 22.06 -18.42 58.29
N THR A 673 22.72 -17.67 59.20
CA THR A 673 23.24 -18.21 60.47
C THR A 673 22.61 -17.60 61.72
N LYS A 674 22.42 -18.42 62.76
CA LYS A 674 22.02 -17.97 64.10
C LYS A 674 22.69 -18.81 65.17
N PHE A 675 23.12 -18.18 66.27
CA PHE A 675 23.89 -18.85 67.31
C PHE A 675 23.37 -18.65 68.73
N LYS A 676 23.78 -19.53 69.64
CA LYS A 676 23.50 -19.48 71.08
C LYS A 676 24.69 -20.06 71.84
N LYS A 677 25.10 -19.38 72.91
CA LYS A 677 26.18 -19.84 73.78
C LYS A 677 25.78 -21.08 74.54
N ILE A 678 26.71 -22.02 74.67
CA ILE A 678 26.60 -23.25 75.46
C ILE A 678 27.87 -23.44 76.29
N LYS A 679 27.73 -23.74 77.58
CA LYS A 679 28.85 -24.10 78.45
C LYS A 679 28.97 -25.63 78.53
N ILE A 680 30.17 -26.16 78.29
CA ILE A 680 30.48 -27.59 78.35
C ILE A 680 31.43 -27.83 79.53
N GLY A 681 31.06 -28.73 80.44
CA GLY A 681 31.87 -29.08 81.62
C GLY A 681 31.07 -29.76 82.73
N PRO A 682 31.70 -30.17 83.85
CA PRO A 682 31.02 -30.67 85.04
C PRO A 682 30.36 -29.54 85.87
N ASP A 683 29.73 -29.84 87.00
CA ASP A 683 29.15 -28.87 87.96
C ASP A 683 29.47 -29.34 89.39
N LEU A 684 30.58 -28.88 89.98
CA LEU A 684 31.02 -29.25 91.32
C LEU A 684 30.42 -28.32 92.37
N LEU A 685 29.61 -28.88 93.26
CA LEU A 685 29.05 -28.14 94.39
C LEU A 685 29.34 -28.81 95.73
N VAL A 686 29.39 -28.01 96.79
CA VAL A 686 29.36 -28.54 98.15
C VAL A 686 27.91 -28.80 98.55
N SER A 687 27.53 -30.07 98.54
CA SER A 687 26.16 -30.50 98.80
C SER A 687 25.81 -30.49 100.30
N ALA A 688 26.79 -30.71 101.18
CA ALA A 688 26.61 -30.70 102.63
C ALA A 688 27.87 -30.25 103.37
N ILE A 689 27.68 -29.62 104.53
CA ILE A 689 28.74 -29.32 105.51
C ILE A 689 28.17 -29.42 106.94
N SER A 690 28.92 -30.01 107.86
CA SER A 690 28.59 -30.11 109.28
C SER A 690 29.85 -30.06 110.16
N ALA A 691 29.68 -29.74 111.44
CA ALA A 691 30.75 -29.68 112.43
C ALA A 691 30.33 -30.44 113.69
N SER A 692 31.27 -31.08 114.39
CA SER A 692 30.99 -31.85 115.62
C SER A 692 30.55 -30.98 116.80
N ALA A 693 30.81 -29.67 116.75
CA ALA A 693 30.36 -28.69 117.72
C ALA A 693 30.01 -27.37 117.00
N SER A 694 29.07 -26.61 117.57
CA SER A 694 28.71 -25.26 117.11
C SER A 694 29.56 -24.16 117.76
N SER A 695 30.32 -24.50 118.80
CA SER A 695 31.26 -23.59 119.47
C SER A 695 32.52 -24.34 119.91
N VAL A 696 33.67 -23.66 119.87
CA VAL A 696 34.97 -24.24 120.22
C VAL A 696 35.90 -23.14 120.74
N PRO A 697 36.75 -23.38 121.76
CA PRO A 697 37.76 -22.39 122.17
C PRO A 697 38.83 -22.20 121.10
N ALA A 698 39.52 -21.06 121.12
CA ALA A 698 40.73 -20.88 120.33
C ALA A 698 41.78 -21.96 120.69
N GLY A 699 42.41 -22.58 119.70
CA GLY A 699 43.28 -23.75 119.92
C GLY A 699 42.53 -25.07 120.11
N GLY A 700 41.19 -25.04 120.18
CA GLY A 700 40.35 -26.22 120.32
C GLY A 700 40.19 -27.00 119.01
N ALA A 701 40.00 -28.31 119.15
CA ALA A 701 39.77 -29.20 118.02
C ALA A 701 38.29 -29.48 117.80
N LEU A 702 37.87 -29.59 116.53
CA LEU A 702 36.57 -30.12 116.13
C LEU A 702 36.72 -30.99 114.87
N THR A 703 35.69 -31.75 114.53
CA THR A 703 35.63 -32.48 113.26
C THR A 703 34.64 -31.79 112.32
N VAL A 704 35.10 -31.42 111.12
CA VAL A 704 34.26 -30.88 110.05
C VAL A 704 34.02 -31.97 109.00
N LYS A 705 32.76 -32.18 108.61
CA LYS A 705 32.41 -33.07 107.49
C LYS A 705 31.87 -32.22 106.35
N GLU A 706 32.25 -32.55 105.12
CA GLU A 706 31.69 -31.94 103.92
C GLU A 706 31.44 -33.00 102.84
N THR A 707 30.56 -32.68 101.89
CA THR A 707 30.30 -33.54 100.73
C THR A 707 30.36 -32.73 99.44
N THR A 708 31.39 -32.98 98.64
CA THR A 708 31.54 -32.45 97.29
C THR A 708 30.79 -33.34 96.30
N LYS A 709 29.98 -32.76 95.42
CA LYS A 709 29.13 -33.46 94.46
C LYS A 709 29.31 -32.88 93.06
N ASN A 710 29.45 -33.73 92.06
CA ASN A 710 29.24 -33.33 90.67
C ASN A 710 27.73 -33.35 90.40
N ALA A 711 27.08 -32.19 90.44
CA ALA A 711 25.66 -31.99 90.22
C ALA A 711 25.27 -31.85 88.75
N ALA A 712 26.24 -31.99 87.83
CA ALA A 712 25.95 -31.98 86.40
C ALA A 712 24.93 -33.09 86.13
N THR A 713 23.97 -32.80 85.27
CA THR A 713 22.98 -33.79 84.82
C THR A 713 23.56 -34.71 83.74
N ALA A 714 24.79 -34.43 83.27
CA ALA A 714 25.45 -35.19 82.22
C ALA A 714 27.00 -35.13 82.30
N SER A 715 27.70 -36.01 81.57
CA SER A 715 29.19 -36.12 81.47
C SER A 715 29.85 -34.77 81.14
N PRO A 716 31.04 -34.36 81.62
CA PRO A 716 32.17 -35.20 81.98
C PRO A 716 32.23 -35.62 83.45
N VAL A 717 32.97 -36.71 83.68
CA VAL A 717 33.57 -37.00 84.99
C VAL A 717 34.44 -35.80 85.33
N ALA A 718 34.12 -35.10 86.42
CA ALA A 718 35.00 -34.05 86.91
C ALA A 718 36.35 -34.70 87.26
N VAL A 719 37.44 -34.12 86.77
CA VAL A 719 38.79 -34.58 87.15
C VAL A 719 39.00 -34.40 88.65
N SER A 720 40.11 -34.94 89.18
CA SER A 720 40.40 -34.77 90.60
C SER A 720 40.62 -33.29 90.95
N THR A 721 39.91 -32.79 91.96
CA THR A 721 39.99 -31.40 92.43
C THR A 721 40.33 -31.33 93.92
N ILE A 722 40.59 -30.13 94.44
CA ILE A 722 40.85 -29.92 95.87
C ILE A 722 39.60 -29.29 96.50
N THR A 723 39.10 -29.91 97.58
CA THR A 723 38.10 -29.27 98.45
C THR A 723 38.80 -28.73 99.70
N ARG A 724 38.57 -27.44 99.99
CA ARG A 724 39.11 -26.76 101.17
C ARG A 724 38.02 -26.40 102.16
N VAL A 725 38.34 -26.48 103.44
CA VAL A 725 37.54 -25.94 104.55
C VAL A 725 38.25 -24.72 105.10
N TYR A 726 37.58 -23.57 105.04
CA TYR A 726 38.07 -22.30 105.54
C TYR A 726 37.38 -21.91 106.84
N LEU A 727 38.09 -21.19 107.71
CA LEU A 727 37.52 -20.36 108.77
C LEU A 727 37.46 -18.92 108.26
N SER A 728 36.27 -18.35 108.24
CA SER A 728 36.00 -17.00 107.75
C SER A 728 35.19 -16.18 108.74
N VAL A 729 35.33 -14.86 108.69
CA VAL A 729 34.50 -13.91 109.44
C VAL A 729 33.14 -13.68 108.78
N ASP A 730 32.98 -14.07 107.51
CA ASP A 730 31.73 -13.93 106.77
C ASP A 730 31.37 -15.21 106.00
N LYS A 731 30.36 -15.16 105.14
CA LYS A 731 29.83 -16.34 104.42
C LYS A 731 30.53 -16.59 103.07
N VAL A 732 31.53 -15.79 102.71
CA VAL A 732 32.17 -15.77 101.40
C VAL A 732 33.67 -16.00 101.60
N PRO A 733 34.23 -17.06 101.00
CA PRO A 733 35.66 -17.30 101.11
C PRO A 733 36.44 -16.16 100.43
N GLY A 734 37.41 -15.59 101.15
CA GLY A 734 38.27 -14.50 100.71
C GLY A 734 39.76 -14.76 101.00
N ALA A 735 40.63 -13.89 100.47
CA ALA A 735 42.09 -14.06 100.56
C ALA A 735 42.66 -13.98 102.00
N GLY A 736 41.88 -13.45 102.95
CA GLY A 736 42.25 -13.35 104.36
C GLY A 736 41.76 -14.51 105.25
N ASP A 737 41.03 -15.47 104.69
CA ASP A 737 40.47 -16.58 105.45
C ASP A 737 41.51 -17.67 105.75
N VAL A 738 41.34 -18.35 106.88
CA VAL A 738 42.29 -19.38 107.32
C VAL A 738 41.88 -20.73 106.74
N ILE A 739 42.77 -21.38 105.98
CA ILE A 739 42.58 -22.77 105.55
C ILE A 739 42.77 -23.69 106.76
N LEU A 740 41.70 -24.37 107.17
CA LEU A 740 41.73 -25.33 108.28
C LEU A 740 42.08 -26.74 107.82
N SER A 741 41.65 -27.11 106.61
CA SER A 741 41.94 -28.40 106.01
C SER A 741 41.77 -28.36 104.51
N GLU A 742 42.48 -29.24 103.82
CA GLU A 742 42.27 -29.51 102.40
C GLU A 742 42.28 -31.03 102.17
N ARG A 743 41.52 -31.48 101.18
CA ARG A 743 41.64 -32.85 100.68
C ARG A 743 41.50 -32.89 99.17
N THR A 744 42.15 -33.88 98.58
CA THR A 744 41.90 -34.27 97.20
C THR A 744 40.56 -35.00 97.11
N VAL A 745 39.70 -34.52 96.23
CA VAL A 745 38.50 -35.21 95.76
C VAL A 745 38.90 -35.91 94.47
N GLY A 746 38.87 -37.25 94.46
CA GLY A 746 39.13 -38.03 93.24
C GLY A 746 38.09 -37.73 92.15
N PRO A 747 38.29 -38.23 90.91
CA PRO A 747 37.37 -37.95 89.82
C PRO A 747 35.91 -38.27 90.17
N LEU A 748 35.01 -37.30 89.96
CA LEU A 748 33.59 -37.45 90.27
C LEU A 748 32.78 -37.62 89.00
N ALA A 749 32.27 -38.83 88.80
CA ALA A 749 31.26 -39.09 87.77
C ALA A 749 30.03 -38.20 87.97
N THR A 750 29.28 -37.97 86.90
CA THR A 750 28.01 -37.25 86.90
C THR A 750 27.08 -37.76 88.01
N GLY A 751 26.54 -36.86 88.83
CA GLY A 751 25.71 -37.19 90.00
C GLY A 751 26.48 -37.75 91.20
N GLY A 752 27.75 -38.14 91.01
CA GLY A 752 28.63 -38.70 92.03
C GLY A 752 28.97 -37.71 93.12
N SER A 753 29.21 -38.22 94.33
CA SER A 753 29.56 -37.42 95.50
C SER A 753 30.71 -38.07 96.27
N SER A 754 31.54 -37.25 96.90
CA SER A 754 32.62 -37.68 97.79
C SER A 754 32.48 -36.93 99.11
N ALA A 755 32.37 -37.66 100.21
CA ALA A 755 32.30 -37.10 101.55
C ALA A 755 33.68 -37.11 102.24
N GLY A 756 34.05 -36.01 102.89
CA GLY A 756 35.25 -35.85 103.69
C GLY A 756 34.93 -35.69 105.18
N SER A 757 35.87 -36.09 106.04
CA SER A 757 35.81 -35.87 107.49
C SER A 757 37.19 -35.40 107.96
N HIS A 758 37.23 -34.18 108.49
CA HIS A 758 38.45 -33.43 108.75
C HIS A 758 38.57 -33.11 110.24
N PRO A 759 39.50 -33.73 110.98
CA PRO A 759 39.89 -33.21 112.29
C PRO A 759 40.63 -31.89 112.06
N VAL A 760 40.10 -30.79 112.59
CA VAL A 760 40.67 -29.45 112.46
C VAL A 760 40.85 -28.81 113.82
N VAL A 761 41.87 -27.98 113.94
CA VAL A 761 42.15 -27.19 115.15
C VAL A 761 42.01 -25.72 114.79
N ILE A 762 41.23 -24.97 115.56
CA ILE A 762 41.14 -23.53 115.38
C ILE A 762 42.47 -22.90 115.83
N PRO A 763 43.09 -21.98 115.06
CA PRO A 763 44.33 -21.33 115.48
C PRO A 763 44.22 -20.74 116.90
N ALA A 764 45.23 -20.94 117.73
CA ALA A 764 45.23 -20.49 119.12
C ALA A 764 45.14 -18.95 119.28
N GLY A 765 45.50 -18.20 118.23
CA GLY A 765 45.40 -16.73 118.18
C GLY A 765 44.07 -16.18 117.65
N THR A 766 43.10 -17.03 117.32
CA THR A 766 41.80 -16.59 116.78
C THR A 766 41.00 -15.90 117.88
N ALA A 767 40.62 -14.64 117.67
CA ALA A 767 39.81 -13.89 118.63
C ALA A 767 38.43 -14.54 118.82
N ALA A 768 37.91 -14.51 120.05
CA ALA A 768 36.55 -14.96 120.34
C ALA A 768 35.51 -14.16 119.54
N GLY A 769 34.50 -14.84 118.98
CA GLY A 769 33.53 -14.20 118.09
C GLY A 769 32.75 -15.17 117.22
N ALA A 770 31.93 -14.62 116.33
CA ALA A 770 31.16 -15.38 115.33
C ALA A 770 31.98 -15.55 114.04
N TYR A 771 32.08 -16.80 113.58
CA TYR A 771 32.80 -17.18 112.36
C TYR A 771 31.95 -18.15 111.53
N TYR A 772 32.43 -18.48 110.35
CA TYR A 772 31.88 -19.50 109.47
C TYR A 772 32.96 -20.50 109.07
N LEU A 773 32.58 -21.78 109.06
CA LEU A 773 33.28 -22.83 108.32
C LEU A 773 32.74 -22.83 106.90
N ILE A 774 33.60 -22.63 105.90
CA ILE A 774 33.19 -22.64 104.49
C ILE A 774 33.90 -23.78 103.78
N ALA A 775 33.15 -24.76 103.30
CA ALA A 775 33.69 -25.74 102.36
C ALA A 775 33.57 -25.18 100.94
N VAL A 776 34.63 -25.31 100.16
CA VAL A 776 34.72 -24.88 98.76
C VAL A 776 35.21 -26.05 97.92
N ALA A 777 34.36 -26.58 97.05
CA ALA A 777 34.71 -27.56 96.02
C ALA A 777 35.53 -26.87 94.92
N ASP A 778 36.47 -27.61 94.32
CA ASP A 778 37.46 -27.07 93.38
C ASP A 778 38.04 -25.72 93.83
N ALA A 779 38.55 -25.68 95.06
CA ALA A 779 39.04 -24.47 95.69
C ALA A 779 40.25 -23.83 94.97
N THR A 780 40.82 -24.52 93.98
CA THR A 780 41.90 -24.04 93.10
C THR A 780 41.40 -23.47 91.77
N GLY A 781 40.12 -23.65 91.42
CA GLY A 781 39.56 -23.27 90.12
C GLY A 781 40.19 -24.02 88.95
N LEU A 782 40.53 -25.31 89.15
CA LEU A 782 41.21 -26.12 88.15
C LEU A 782 40.26 -26.52 87.01
N VAL A 783 38.98 -26.70 87.30
CA VAL A 783 37.98 -27.22 86.38
C VAL A 783 37.03 -26.09 86.02
N ALA A 784 36.81 -25.89 84.72
CA ALA A 784 35.80 -24.94 84.25
C ALA A 784 34.43 -25.60 84.32
N GLU A 785 33.54 -25.04 85.13
CA GLU A 785 32.26 -25.66 85.47
C GLU A 785 31.10 -25.03 84.68
N THR A 786 30.01 -25.79 84.58
CA THR A 786 28.74 -25.28 84.02
C THR A 786 28.08 -24.27 84.94
N ARG A 787 28.45 -24.27 86.23
CA ARG A 787 28.01 -23.29 87.21
C ARG A 787 29.08 -23.12 88.31
N GLU A 788 29.73 -21.95 88.34
CA GLU A 788 30.81 -21.65 89.31
C GLU A 788 30.31 -21.07 90.65
N THR A 789 29.01 -20.81 90.75
CA THR A 789 28.45 -20.00 91.86
C THR A 789 28.01 -20.85 93.06
N ASN A 790 27.95 -22.17 92.91
CA ASN A 790 27.44 -23.15 93.87
C ASN A 790 28.54 -23.99 94.52
N ASN A 791 29.81 -23.70 94.25
CA ASN A 791 30.94 -24.49 94.72
C ASN A 791 31.22 -24.30 96.21
N LYS A 792 30.53 -23.39 96.89
CA LYS A 792 30.77 -23.02 98.29
C LYS A 792 29.55 -23.21 99.18
N LYS A 793 29.78 -23.67 100.42
CA LYS A 793 28.72 -23.81 101.43
C LYS A 793 29.22 -23.41 102.83
N PRO A 794 28.67 -22.33 103.43
CA PRO A 794 29.06 -21.87 104.77
C PRO A 794 28.25 -22.55 105.89
N LYS A 795 28.85 -22.67 107.08
CA LYS A 795 28.27 -23.18 108.32
C LYS A 795 28.71 -22.29 109.50
N PRO A 796 27.80 -21.73 110.32
CA PRO A 796 28.19 -20.91 111.47
C PRO A 796 29.01 -21.69 112.53
N LEU A 797 29.96 -21.01 113.17
CA LEU A 797 30.80 -21.48 114.27
C LEU A 797 31.07 -20.33 115.25
N THR A 798 30.98 -20.57 116.55
CA THR A 798 31.36 -19.59 117.58
C THR A 798 32.71 -19.93 118.19
N ILE A 799 33.65 -18.99 118.19
CA ILE A 799 34.93 -19.13 118.91
C ILE A 799 34.78 -18.57 120.32
N THR A 800 35.03 -19.40 121.33
CA THR A 800 34.99 -19.01 122.74
C THR A 800 36.39 -18.64 123.25
N PRO A 801 36.49 -17.88 124.36
CA PRO A 801 37.76 -17.61 125.02
C PRO A 801 38.56 -18.86 125.38
#